data_AF-A0AAN9FLR4-F1
#
_entry.id   AF-A0AAN9FLR4-F1
#
_cell.length_a   1.000
_cell.length_b   1.000
_cell.length_c   1.000
_cell.angle_alpha   90.00
_cell.angle_beta   90.00
_cell.angle_gamma   90.00
#
_symmetry.space_group_name_H-M   'P 1'
#
loop_
_entity.id
_entity.type
_entity.pdbx_description
1 polymer ?
#
loop_
_entity_poly.entity_id
_entity_poly.type
_entity_poly.pdbx_seq_one_letter_code
_entity_poly.pdbx_strand_id
1 'polypeptide(L)'
;MASSKSNAASSANNSSQQQKTQLPNPFELADYQILHKVYLTHVNDDKPCNKDTLFKLVSNTLSSPAQISPTAPLNVQSLGSAAFQPEFPELKRIACQMISTRGSPECAHQTTILILQQLRSFSWDAKALVTLAAFSLEYGEFWRLHRIPTSDQFGTSLKVLNQVPSRKVPNDITDLVEFLVQVFRDIMEWGTWAAIGYETEEVHSLSDAMQEIPLVVYWTVASIVASIGNLVGTSEHKLSDFKKRLSEIGEKLKIHLVKCRVQIEKIDDYRRRIKASKNIKDVVDLLKILIHGNGAEIPQLYEGSVLNKTGVEVFKQKHVMLFISGLDSIGDEILLLNSIYNRLEKNATEDIKGFKKGDFKMLWIPVVDNWNPLQKERFKTLKKDIKWHVLEYFSTLPGIGILKEKFNYYDSKPIVPVINPQGEIINEDAMEVLFQWGIDAFPFRKSDGDDLSRKWKWFWSLMEKTDFNIEDTRKDRYVFIYGGNDSKWIRDFTVAIGKIKKHERIRNVDVMIEHYQLGKENPDKVPYFWIGIDGKKQHKCKDKVDCEIQEVVKSLLCLKQDPQGWVLLSKGKNIKLLGHGEPMYQAVADFDIWKEKVLEKEGFDVALKEYYDAKLMEISARNPCAIFTDNYASNILATITCPNPTCGRVMEVTSVNYKCCHRDDPNSCTF
;
A
#
# COMPACT_ATOMS: atom_id res chain seq x y z
N MET A 1 -88.21 -2.81 48.18
CA MET A 1 -89.11 -3.84 47.60
C MET A 1 -88.62 -4.10 46.18
N ALA A 2 -87.62 -4.95 45.94
CA ALA A 2 -87.61 -6.41 46.07
C ALA A 2 -88.64 -7.08 45.14
N SER A 3 -88.19 -7.58 43.98
CA SER A 3 -88.16 -9.03 43.76
C SER A 3 -87.12 -9.40 42.70
N SER A 4 -86.01 -9.96 43.16
CA SER A 4 -85.27 -11.00 42.48
C SER A 4 -86.08 -12.29 42.47
N LYS A 5 -85.90 -13.14 41.44
CA LYS A 5 -85.40 -14.51 41.63
C LYS A 5 -85.17 -15.23 40.29
N SER A 6 -83.97 -15.77 40.21
CA SER A 6 -83.48 -16.80 39.32
C SER A 6 -84.13 -18.17 39.61
N ASN A 7 -84.24 -19.05 38.61
CA ASN A 7 -83.45 -20.30 38.52
C ASN A 7 -83.86 -21.22 37.35
N ALA A 8 -82.85 -21.51 36.52
CA ALA A 8 -82.39 -22.82 36.06
C ALA A 8 -83.23 -23.72 35.12
N ALA A 9 -82.59 -23.95 33.95
CA ALA A 9 -82.27 -25.24 33.31
C ALA A 9 -83.22 -25.85 32.25
N SER A 10 -82.77 -25.82 30.99
CA SER A 10 -82.47 -27.05 30.23
C SER A 10 -81.73 -26.74 28.91
N SER A 11 -80.49 -27.22 28.86
CA SER A 11 -79.68 -27.68 27.73
C SER A 11 -80.12 -27.41 26.27
N ALA A 12 -79.31 -26.65 25.54
CA ALA A 12 -79.06 -26.87 24.12
C ALA A 12 -77.56 -26.74 23.83
N ASN A 13 -76.99 -27.82 23.28
CA ASN A 13 -75.57 -28.04 23.03
C ASN A 13 -74.95 -27.01 22.09
N ASN A 14 -73.96 -26.25 22.59
CA ASN A 14 -72.95 -25.60 21.77
C ASN A 14 -71.83 -26.60 21.46
N SER A 15 -71.69 -27.00 20.19
CA SER A 15 -70.49 -27.65 19.68
C SER A 15 -69.76 -26.69 18.75
N SER A 16 -69.01 -25.76 19.35
CA SER A 16 -68.01 -24.95 18.64
C SER A 16 -66.79 -25.83 18.33
N GLN A 17 -66.73 -26.36 17.11
CA GLN A 17 -65.52 -26.96 16.55
C GLN A 17 -64.41 -25.89 16.46
N GLN A 18 -63.37 -26.05 17.26
CA GLN A 18 -62.10 -25.33 17.07
C GLN A 18 -61.47 -25.77 15.74
N GLN A 19 -61.58 -24.95 14.70
CA GLN A 19 -60.78 -25.07 13.49
C GLN A 19 -59.30 -24.83 13.86
N LYS A 20 -58.47 -25.87 13.80
CA LYS A 20 -57.00 -25.69 13.74
C LYS A 20 -56.70 -24.94 12.44
N THR A 21 -56.26 -23.69 12.54
CA THR A 21 -55.85 -22.85 11.40
C THR A 21 -54.71 -23.53 10.63
N GLN A 22 -55.04 -24.12 9.47
CA GLN A 22 -54.08 -24.65 8.52
C GLN A 22 -53.28 -23.49 7.91
N LEU A 23 -51.96 -23.63 7.81
CA LEU A 23 -51.13 -22.62 7.15
C LEU A 23 -51.46 -22.55 5.64
N PRO A 24 -51.36 -21.36 5.01
CA PRO A 24 -51.68 -21.19 3.59
C PRO A 24 -50.66 -21.88 2.68
N ASN A 25 -51.00 -22.01 1.40
CA ASN A 25 -50.13 -22.57 0.38
C ASN A 25 -48.83 -21.73 0.30
N PRO A 26 -47.64 -22.33 0.46
CA PRO A 26 -46.38 -21.60 0.44
C PRO A 26 -46.06 -20.97 -0.92
N PHE A 27 -46.64 -21.46 -2.02
CA PHE A 27 -46.46 -20.89 -3.36
C PHE A 27 -47.29 -19.63 -3.61
N GLU A 28 -48.27 -19.34 -2.75
CA GLU A 28 -49.12 -18.14 -2.84
C GLU A 28 -48.62 -17.01 -1.92
N LEU A 29 -47.63 -17.30 -1.08
CA LEU A 29 -47.04 -16.33 -0.16
C LEU A 29 -45.89 -15.56 -0.83
N ALA A 30 -45.79 -14.27 -0.50
CA ALA A 30 -44.59 -13.50 -0.80
C ALA A 30 -43.42 -13.93 0.10
N ASP A 31 -42.19 -13.79 -0.40
CA ASP A 31 -40.98 -14.24 0.30
C ASP A 31 -40.83 -13.66 1.71
N TYR A 32 -41.15 -12.38 1.89
CA TYR A 32 -41.06 -11.74 3.21
C TYR A 32 -42.03 -12.35 4.24
N GLN A 33 -43.19 -12.87 3.79
CA GLN A 33 -44.17 -13.51 4.68
C GLN A 33 -43.67 -14.87 5.16
N ILE A 34 -43.02 -15.63 4.27
CA ILE A 34 -42.36 -16.90 4.61
C ILE A 34 -41.17 -16.62 5.53
N LEU A 35 -40.31 -15.68 5.14
CA LEU A 35 -39.11 -15.30 5.88
C LEU A 35 -39.43 -14.89 7.32
N HIS A 36 -40.44 -14.04 7.51
CA HIS A 36 -40.87 -13.62 8.85
C HIS A 36 -41.28 -14.81 9.72
N LYS A 37 -42.09 -15.74 9.18
CA LYS A 37 -42.50 -16.94 9.93
C LYS A 37 -41.33 -17.86 10.23
N VAL A 38 -40.42 -18.04 9.28
CA VAL A 38 -39.24 -18.91 9.40
C VAL A 38 -38.27 -18.35 10.44
N TYR A 39 -38.00 -17.05 10.39
CA TYR A 39 -37.08 -16.39 11.31
C TYR A 39 -37.55 -16.49 12.77
N LEU A 40 -38.87 -16.36 13.01
CA LEU A 40 -39.47 -16.57 14.34
C LEU A 40 -39.26 -17.98 14.93
N THR A 41 -38.93 -18.97 14.10
CA THR A 41 -38.62 -20.33 14.59
C THR A 41 -37.21 -20.46 15.14
N HIS A 42 -36.31 -19.53 14.84
CA HIS A 42 -34.90 -19.61 15.18
C HIS A 42 -34.60 -18.98 16.55
N VAL A 43 -33.77 -19.67 17.33
CA VAL A 43 -33.16 -19.15 18.56
C VAL A 43 -31.65 -19.08 18.33
N ASN A 44 -31.01 -17.99 18.76
CA ASN A 44 -29.56 -17.78 18.69
C ASN A 44 -28.84 -18.65 19.75
N ASP A 45 -28.97 -19.96 19.61
CA ASP A 45 -28.23 -20.95 20.37
C ASP A 45 -27.38 -21.74 19.36
N ASP A 46 -26.09 -21.92 19.64
CA ASP A 46 -25.17 -22.67 18.77
C ASP A 46 -25.07 -24.12 19.22
N LYS A 47 -26.17 -24.88 19.13
CA LYS A 47 -26.11 -26.32 19.43
C LYS A 47 -25.08 -26.98 18.49
N PRO A 48 -24.07 -27.68 19.04
CA PRO A 48 -23.00 -28.23 18.21
C PRO A 48 -23.53 -29.32 17.28
N CYS A 49 -23.09 -29.28 16.02
CA CYS A 49 -23.36 -30.29 15.00
C CYS A 49 -22.04 -30.65 14.31
N ASN A 50 -21.72 -31.94 14.20
CA ASN A 50 -20.51 -32.39 13.48
C ASN A 50 -20.80 -32.38 11.98
N LYS A 51 -20.71 -31.19 11.38
CA LYS A 51 -21.17 -30.90 10.01
C LYS A 51 -20.39 -31.72 8.97
N ASP A 52 -19.06 -31.80 9.08
CA ASP A 52 -18.22 -32.49 8.08
C ASP A 52 -18.47 -34.00 8.02
N THR A 53 -18.52 -34.65 9.18
CA THR A 53 -18.76 -36.10 9.26
C THR A 53 -20.15 -36.44 8.74
N LEU A 54 -21.16 -35.69 9.18
CA LEU A 54 -22.54 -35.92 8.78
C LEU A 54 -22.72 -35.64 7.28
N PHE A 55 -22.15 -34.56 6.74
CA PHE A 55 -22.24 -34.25 5.32
C PHE A 55 -21.57 -35.30 4.43
N LYS A 56 -20.43 -35.87 4.86
CA LYS A 56 -19.77 -36.96 4.13
C LYS A 56 -20.66 -38.21 4.05
N LEU A 57 -21.30 -38.59 5.16
CA LEU A 57 -22.23 -39.73 5.21
C LEU A 57 -23.46 -39.49 4.32
N VAL A 58 -24.04 -38.30 4.40
CA VAL A 58 -25.20 -37.90 3.58
C VAL A 58 -24.85 -37.91 2.09
N SER A 59 -23.74 -37.29 1.71
CA SER A 59 -23.29 -37.23 0.30
C SER A 59 -23.07 -38.62 -0.30
N ASN A 60 -22.44 -39.54 0.45
CA ASN A 60 -22.27 -40.92 0.01
C ASN A 60 -23.59 -41.66 -0.16
N THR A 61 -24.57 -41.40 0.72
CA THR A 61 -25.89 -42.05 0.68
C THR A 61 -26.76 -41.54 -0.45
N LEU A 62 -26.63 -40.25 -0.80
CA LEU A 62 -27.43 -39.59 -1.86
C LEU A 62 -26.79 -39.68 -3.26
N SER A 63 -25.55 -40.17 -3.38
CA SER A 63 -24.84 -40.25 -4.67
C SER A 63 -25.48 -41.28 -5.62
N SER A 64 -25.43 -41.00 -6.92
CA SER A 64 -26.19 -41.72 -7.96
C SER A 64 -26.06 -43.25 -7.90
N PRO A 65 -27.17 -43.99 -8.03
CA PRO A 65 -27.16 -45.44 -7.99
C PRO A 65 -26.22 -46.16 -8.95
N ALA A 66 -25.92 -45.53 -10.09
CA ALA A 66 -25.12 -46.07 -11.18
C ALA A 66 -23.60 -45.94 -10.97
N GLN A 67 -23.14 -45.12 -10.01
CA GLN A 67 -21.72 -44.82 -9.80
C GLN A 67 -21.06 -45.60 -8.65
N ILE A 68 -21.78 -46.53 -8.01
CA ILE A 68 -21.19 -47.40 -7.00
C ILE A 68 -20.40 -48.53 -7.68
N SER A 69 -19.28 -48.19 -8.31
CA SER A 69 -18.15 -49.12 -8.42
C SER A 69 -17.65 -49.42 -7.00
N PRO A 70 -16.99 -50.56 -6.73
CA PRO A 70 -16.37 -50.83 -5.44
C PRO A 70 -15.15 -49.91 -5.27
N THR A 71 -15.38 -48.61 -5.05
CA THR A 71 -14.35 -47.68 -4.60
C THR A 71 -13.99 -48.00 -3.16
N ALA A 72 -12.70 -47.84 -2.85
CA ALA A 72 -12.01 -48.27 -1.64
C ALA A 72 -12.87 -48.24 -0.36
N PRO A 73 -12.76 -49.27 0.51
CA PRO A 73 -13.54 -49.35 1.72
C PRO A 73 -13.36 -48.07 2.54
N LEU A 74 -14.46 -47.38 2.84
CA LEU A 74 -14.50 -46.47 3.98
C LEU A 74 -14.01 -47.30 5.16
N ASN A 75 -12.91 -46.90 5.79
CA ASN A 75 -12.38 -47.60 6.95
C ASN A 75 -13.32 -47.34 8.13
N VAL A 76 -14.46 -48.04 8.18
CA VAL A 76 -15.49 -47.93 9.22
C VAL A 76 -14.90 -48.21 10.60
N GLN A 77 -13.78 -48.95 10.66
CA GLN A 77 -13.04 -49.24 11.90
C GLN A 77 -12.36 -47.99 12.51
N SER A 78 -12.08 -46.93 11.75
CA SER A 78 -11.57 -45.66 12.31
C SER A 78 -12.68 -44.63 12.63
N LEU A 79 -13.95 -44.92 12.33
CA LEU A 79 -15.12 -44.14 12.73
C LEU A 79 -15.88 -44.76 13.92
N GLY A 80 -15.27 -45.75 14.59
CA GLY A 80 -15.84 -46.39 15.77
C GLY A 80 -16.15 -45.37 16.86
N SER A 81 -17.43 -45.25 17.21
CA SER A 81 -17.96 -44.41 18.30
C SER A 81 -17.82 -42.89 18.17
N ALA A 82 -17.64 -42.31 16.98
CA ALA A 82 -17.92 -40.88 16.80
C ALA A 82 -19.44 -40.68 16.71
N ALA A 83 -20.10 -40.43 17.84
CA ALA A 83 -21.53 -40.10 17.88
C ALA A 83 -21.77 -38.84 17.01
N PHE A 84 -22.30 -39.01 15.80
CA PHE A 84 -22.73 -37.86 15.01
C PHE A 84 -23.93 -37.24 15.72
N GLN A 85 -23.89 -35.92 15.90
CA GLN A 85 -24.97 -35.14 16.47
C GLN A 85 -25.67 -34.38 15.33
N PRO A 86 -27.01 -34.45 15.23
CA PRO A 86 -27.95 -35.11 16.16
C PRO A 86 -27.98 -36.63 16.02
N GLU A 87 -28.27 -37.31 17.13
CA GLU A 87 -28.29 -38.78 17.22
C GLU A 87 -29.37 -39.41 16.31
N PHE A 88 -29.17 -40.69 15.98
CA PHE A 88 -30.10 -41.46 15.15
C PHE A 88 -31.59 -41.34 15.56
N PRO A 89 -31.98 -41.40 16.84
CA PRO A 89 -33.38 -41.23 17.23
C PRO A 89 -33.97 -39.87 16.82
N GLU A 90 -33.18 -38.79 16.89
CA GLU A 90 -33.61 -37.45 16.49
C GLU A 90 -33.77 -37.36 14.96
N LEU A 91 -32.82 -37.92 14.20
CA LEU A 91 -32.95 -38.02 12.73
C LEU A 91 -34.16 -38.85 12.31
N LYS A 92 -34.36 -40.02 12.93
CA LYS A 92 -35.49 -40.91 12.60
C LYS A 92 -36.82 -40.26 12.97
N ARG A 93 -36.89 -39.48 14.06
CA ARG A 93 -38.08 -38.69 14.41
C ARG A 93 -38.44 -37.69 13.31
N ILE A 94 -37.46 -36.96 12.79
CA ILE A 94 -37.67 -36.02 11.68
C ILE A 94 -38.12 -36.76 10.43
N ALA A 95 -37.47 -37.89 10.08
CA ALA A 95 -37.88 -38.73 8.96
C ALA A 95 -39.36 -39.17 9.08
N CYS A 96 -39.76 -39.70 10.24
CA CYS A 96 -41.14 -40.13 10.50
C CYS A 96 -42.16 -38.97 10.38
N GLN A 97 -41.80 -37.76 10.83
CA GLN A 97 -42.64 -36.57 10.65
C GLN A 97 -42.85 -36.26 9.17
N MET A 98 -41.78 -36.30 8.37
CA MET A 98 -41.87 -36.03 6.94
C MET A 98 -42.70 -37.09 6.21
N ILE A 99 -42.51 -38.39 6.51
CA ILE A 99 -43.29 -39.51 5.95
C ILE A 99 -44.79 -39.35 6.19
N SER A 100 -45.16 -38.87 7.39
CA SER A 100 -46.55 -38.72 7.83
C SER A 100 -47.26 -37.48 7.24
N THR A 101 -46.58 -36.71 6.39
CA THR A 101 -47.12 -35.47 5.80
C THR A 101 -48.15 -35.79 4.72
N ARG A 102 -49.31 -35.13 4.77
CA ARG A 102 -50.37 -35.27 3.77
C ARG A 102 -50.00 -34.54 2.47
N GLY A 103 -50.53 -34.98 1.34
CA GLY A 103 -50.11 -34.52 0.01
C GLY A 103 -50.51 -33.11 -0.46
N SER A 104 -50.90 -32.20 0.43
CA SER A 104 -51.17 -30.81 0.07
C SER A 104 -49.94 -29.91 0.32
N PRO A 105 -49.67 -28.88 -0.52
CA PRO A 105 -48.57 -27.92 -0.28
C PRO A 105 -48.64 -27.22 1.09
N GLU A 106 -49.84 -27.00 1.62
CA GLU A 106 -50.12 -26.45 2.94
C GLU A 106 -49.60 -27.37 4.05
N CYS A 107 -49.79 -28.69 3.89
CA CYS A 107 -49.27 -29.67 4.83
C CYS A 107 -47.74 -29.75 4.76
N ALA A 108 -47.15 -29.67 3.56
CA ALA A 108 -45.69 -29.59 3.41
C ALA A 108 -45.14 -28.34 4.12
N HIS A 109 -45.76 -27.17 3.93
CA HIS A 109 -45.41 -25.94 4.63
C HIS A 109 -45.51 -26.08 6.15
N GLN A 110 -46.60 -26.69 6.66
CA GLN A 110 -46.77 -26.95 8.09
C GLN A 110 -45.68 -27.87 8.65
N THR A 111 -45.37 -28.98 7.98
CA THR A 111 -44.30 -29.89 8.40
C THR A 111 -42.95 -29.19 8.38
N THR A 112 -42.64 -28.40 7.34
CA THR A 112 -41.40 -27.62 7.25
C THR A 112 -41.22 -26.69 8.45
N ILE A 113 -42.26 -25.93 8.82
CA ILE A 113 -42.19 -25.03 9.98
C ILE A 113 -42.00 -25.81 11.29
N LEU A 114 -42.67 -26.97 11.46
CA LEU A 114 -42.50 -27.82 12.64
C LEU A 114 -41.07 -28.37 12.76
N ILE A 115 -40.46 -28.79 11.65
CA ILE A 115 -39.07 -29.26 11.62
C ILE A 115 -38.12 -28.11 11.98
N LEU A 116 -38.32 -26.92 11.42
CA LEU A 116 -37.49 -25.75 11.75
C LEU A 116 -37.62 -25.34 13.22
N GLN A 117 -38.82 -25.42 13.80
CA GLN A 117 -39.06 -25.22 15.24
C GLN A 117 -38.37 -26.27 16.10
N GLN A 118 -38.39 -27.54 15.68
CA GLN A 118 -37.68 -28.61 16.37
C GLN A 118 -36.16 -28.37 16.34
N LEU A 119 -35.65 -27.82 15.24
CA LEU A 119 -34.25 -27.50 15.03
C LEU A 119 -33.89 -26.05 15.41
N ARG A 120 -34.71 -25.38 16.22
CA ARG A 120 -34.60 -23.94 16.52
C ARG A 120 -33.21 -23.47 16.99
N SER A 121 -32.53 -24.31 17.76
CA SER A 121 -31.22 -24.07 18.38
C SER A 121 -30.05 -24.57 17.54
N PHE A 122 -30.27 -24.98 16.29
CA PHE A 122 -29.20 -25.26 15.35
C PHE A 122 -28.97 -24.04 14.44
N SER A 123 -27.72 -23.85 14.02
CA SER A 123 -27.36 -22.91 12.95
C SER A 123 -28.10 -23.24 11.65
N TRP A 124 -28.33 -22.25 10.79
CA TRP A 124 -29.13 -22.40 9.57
C TRP A 124 -28.63 -23.52 8.63
N ASP A 125 -27.31 -23.60 8.45
CA ASP A 125 -26.66 -24.67 7.70
C ASP A 125 -26.83 -26.04 8.36
N ALA A 126 -26.74 -26.11 9.69
CA ALA A 126 -27.04 -27.33 10.43
C ALA A 126 -28.52 -27.75 10.31
N LYS A 127 -29.49 -26.82 10.30
CA LYS A 127 -30.92 -27.16 10.10
C LYS A 127 -31.14 -27.86 8.76
N ALA A 128 -30.53 -27.34 7.69
CA ALA A 128 -30.59 -27.96 6.37
C ALA A 128 -29.90 -29.33 6.36
N LEU A 129 -28.72 -29.45 6.96
CA LEU A 129 -27.95 -30.70 6.99
C LEU A 129 -28.67 -31.81 7.74
N VAL A 130 -29.21 -31.51 8.91
CA VAL A 130 -29.94 -32.46 9.76
C VAL A 130 -31.19 -32.97 9.06
N THR A 131 -31.92 -32.08 8.38
CA THR A 131 -33.10 -32.47 7.61
C THR A 131 -32.71 -33.36 6.42
N LEU A 132 -31.65 -32.99 5.69
CA LEU A 132 -31.14 -33.78 4.57
C LEU A 132 -30.62 -35.15 5.04
N ALA A 133 -30.00 -35.22 6.22
CA ALA A 133 -29.58 -36.48 6.84
C ALA A 133 -30.76 -37.37 7.19
N ALA A 134 -31.82 -36.82 7.80
CA ALA A 134 -33.05 -37.56 8.08
C ALA A 134 -33.69 -38.10 6.79
N PHE A 135 -33.71 -37.32 5.72
CA PHE A 135 -34.17 -37.76 4.40
C PHE A 135 -33.31 -38.88 3.81
N SER A 136 -31.98 -38.78 3.95
CA SER A 136 -31.05 -39.77 3.42
C SER A 136 -31.24 -41.17 4.01
N LEU A 137 -31.78 -41.28 5.23
CA LEU A 137 -32.12 -42.57 5.84
C LEU A 137 -33.17 -43.32 5.00
N GLU A 138 -34.26 -42.65 4.63
CA GLU A 138 -35.35 -43.25 3.85
C GLU A 138 -34.97 -43.40 2.37
N TYR A 139 -34.28 -42.41 1.80
CA TYR A 139 -33.81 -42.46 0.42
C TYR A 139 -32.81 -43.60 0.20
N GLY A 140 -31.82 -43.74 1.09
CA GLY A 140 -30.84 -44.81 1.05
C GLY A 140 -31.45 -46.18 1.28
N GLU A 141 -32.37 -46.30 2.26
CA GLU A 141 -33.11 -47.54 2.52
C GLU A 141 -33.91 -47.98 1.28
N PHE A 142 -34.65 -47.06 0.65
CA PHE A 142 -35.38 -47.34 -0.58
C PHE A 142 -34.47 -47.90 -1.68
N TRP A 143 -33.39 -47.20 -2.02
CA TRP A 143 -32.50 -47.62 -3.11
C TRP A 143 -31.76 -48.92 -2.81
N ARG A 144 -31.42 -49.17 -1.53
CA ARG A 144 -30.82 -50.43 -1.11
C ARG A 144 -31.80 -51.59 -1.29
N LEU A 145 -33.04 -51.44 -0.81
CA LEU A 145 -34.08 -52.47 -0.94
C LEU A 145 -34.52 -52.69 -2.39
N HIS A 146 -34.53 -51.63 -3.20
CA HIS A 146 -34.87 -51.71 -4.62
C HIS A 146 -33.93 -52.67 -5.38
N ARG A 147 -32.64 -52.65 -5.05
CA ARG A 147 -31.57 -53.44 -5.70
C ARG A 147 -31.40 -54.86 -5.19
N ILE A 148 -32.11 -55.27 -4.15
CA ILE A 148 -32.00 -56.63 -3.61
C ILE A 148 -32.42 -57.64 -4.70
N PRO A 149 -31.58 -58.65 -5.00
CA PRO A 149 -31.94 -59.72 -5.93
C PRO A 149 -33.17 -60.50 -5.46
N THR A 150 -34.03 -60.92 -6.39
CA THR A 150 -35.24 -61.70 -6.09
C THR A 150 -34.96 -63.10 -5.49
N SER A 151 -33.70 -63.55 -5.51
CA SER A 151 -33.25 -64.79 -4.87
C SER A 151 -33.09 -64.67 -3.35
N ASP A 152 -33.01 -63.47 -2.79
CA ASP A 152 -32.93 -63.24 -1.35
C ASP A 152 -34.33 -63.17 -0.73
N GLN A 153 -34.79 -64.25 -0.10
CA GLN A 153 -36.11 -64.33 0.52
C GLN A 153 -36.28 -63.35 1.69
N PHE A 154 -35.23 -63.11 2.49
CA PHE A 154 -35.26 -62.16 3.60
C PHE A 154 -35.40 -60.73 3.07
N GLY A 155 -34.53 -60.36 2.14
CA GLY A 155 -34.58 -59.04 1.51
C GLY A 155 -35.85 -58.80 0.69
N THR A 156 -36.40 -59.83 0.05
CA THR A 156 -37.68 -59.75 -0.67
C THR A 156 -38.84 -59.49 0.30
N SER A 157 -38.87 -60.17 1.46
CA SER A 157 -39.89 -59.93 2.49
C SER A 157 -39.82 -58.49 3.02
N LEU A 158 -38.61 -58.00 3.30
CA LEU A 158 -38.39 -56.62 3.75
C LEU A 158 -38.76 -55.58 2.68
N LYS A 159 -38.48 -55.87 1.41
CA LYS A 159 -38.86 -55.04 0.25
C LYS A 159 -40.38 -54.90 0.14
N VAL A 160 -41.14 -55.98 0.36
CA VAL A 160 -42.61 -55.98 0.35
C VAL A 160 -43.18 -55.22 1.55
N LEU A 161 -42.66 -55.43 2.76
CA LEU A 161 -43.10 -54.69 3.96
C LEU A 161 -42.89 -53.17 3.81
N ASN A 162 -41.80 -52.77 3.18
CA ASN A 162 -41.52 -51.37 2.85
C ASN A 162 -42.24 -50.89 1.59
N GLN A 163 -43.17 -51.66 1.00
CA GLN A 163 -43.96 -51.26 -0.17
C GLN A 163 -43.12 -50.76 -1.37
N VAL A 164 -41.85 -51.16 -1.46
CA VAL A 164 -40.93 -50.74 -2.53
C VAL A 164 -41.41 -51.15 -3.94
N PRO A 165 -41.98 -52.35 -4.15
CA PRO A 165 -42.43 -52.78 -5.49
C PRO A 165 -43.61 -51.98 -6.04
N SER A 166 -44.44 -51.40 -5.17
CA SER A 166 -45.61 -50.59 -5.53
C SER A 166 -45.28 -49.11 -5.72
N ARG A 167 -44.09 -48.66 -5.34
CA ARG A 167 -43.65 -47.27 -5.48
C ARG A 167 -43.06 -47.03 -6.87
N LYS A 168 -43.57 -46.01 -7.56
CA LYS A 168 -42.91 -45.46 -8.75
C LYS A 168 -42.08 -44.26 -8.28
N VAL A 169 -40.76 -44.39 -8.27
CA VAL A 169 -39.87 -43.24 -8.03
C VAL A 169 -39.62 -42.56 -9.37
N PRO A 170 -40.18 -41.36 -9.61
CA PRO A 170 -39.94 -40.64 -10.86
C PRO A 170 -38.49 -40.17 -10.91
N ASN A 171 -37.94 -40.03 -12.12
CA ASN A 171 -36.62 -39.41 -12.32
C ASN A 171 -36.54 -38.02 -11.66
N ASP A 172 -37.67 -37.31 -11.60
CA ASP A 172 -37.83 -36.01 -10.94
C ASP A 172 -37.36 -36.00 -9.47
N ILE A 173 -37.44 -37.12 -8.74
CA ILE A 173 -36.93 -37.21 -7.36
C ILE A 173 -35.40 -37.21 -7.38
N THR A 174 -34.78 -38.05 -8.20
CA THR A 174 -33.31 -38.13 -8.32
C THR A 174 -32.73 -36.78 -8.75
N ASP A 175 -33.35 -36.15 -9.76
CA ASP A 175 -32.97 -34.84 -10.27
C ASP A 175 -33.13 -33.70 -9.25
N LEU A 176 -34.09 -33.82 -8.32
CA LEU A 176 -34.26 -32.87 -7.22
C LEU A 176 -33.26 -33.15 -6.09
N VAL A 177 -32.96 -34.41 -5.79
CA VAL A 177 -31.96 -34.79 -4.78
C VAL A 177 -30.56 -34.31 -5.16
N GLU A 178 -30.15 -34.48 -6.42
CA GLU A 178 -28.88 -33.92 -6.91
C GLU A 178 -28.83 -32.40 -6.76
N PHE A 179 -29.94 -31.72 -7.09
CA PHE A 179 -30.05 -30.28 -6.94
C PHE A 179 -30.02 -29.82 -5.46
N LEU A 180 -30.68 -30.56 -4.56
CA LEU A 180 -30.66 -30.30 -3.12
C LEU A 180 -29.26 -30.42 -2.54
N VAL A 181 -28.46 -31.40 -2.98
CA VAL A 181 -27.06 -31.53 -2.58
C VAL A 181 -26.24 -30.33 -3.04
N GLN A 182 -26.48 -29.81 -4.26
CA GLN A 182 -25.79 -28.60 -4.72
C GLN A 182 -26.15 -27.37 -3.90
N VAL A 183 -27.44 -27.09 -3.68
CA VAL A 183 -27.87 -25.94 -2.86
C VAL A 183 -27.35 -26.07 -1.43
N PHE A 184 -27.32 -27.29 -0.89
CA PHE A 184 -26.76 -27.54 0.42
C PHE A 184 -25.25 -27.23 0.49
N ARG A 185 -24.47 -27.53 -0.55
CA ARG A 185 -23.05 -27.12 -0.62
C ARG A 185 -22.89 -25.61 -0.55
N ASP A 186 -23.76 -24.88 -1.25
CA ASP A 186 -23.75 -23.42 -1.26
C ASP A 186 -24.06 -22.85 0.16
N ILE A 187 -25.05 -23.43 0.86
CA ILE A 187 -25.36 -23.07 2.27
C ILE A 187 -24.19 -23.37 3.21
N MET A 188 -23.54 -24.52 3.05
CA MET A 188 -22.38 -24.91 3.86
C MET A 188 -21.17 -24.03 3.62
N GLU A 189 -20.91 -23.64 2.37
CA GLU A 189 -19.84 -22.70 2.03
C GLU A 189 -20.06 -21.36 2.73
N TRP A 190 -21.28 -20.82 2.68
CA TRP A 190 -21.65 -19.63 3.46
C TRP A 190 -21.40 -19.83 4.96
N GLY A 191 -21.90 -20.93 5.54
CA GLY A 191 -21.78 -21.21 6.97
C GLY A 191 -20.33 -21.31 7.44
N THR A 192 -19.45 -21.83 6.58
CA THR A 192 -18.00 -21.91 6.83
C THR A 192 -17.38 -20.52 6.89
N TRP A 193 -17.71 -19.63 5.95
CA TRP A 193 -17.20 -18.25 5.96
C TRP A 193 -17.79 -17.40 7.08
N ALA A 194 -19.07 -17.58 7.40
CA ALA A 194 -19.73 -16.88 8.50
C ALA A 194 -19.09 -17.22 9.85
N ALA A 195 -18.68 -18.47 10.06
CA ALA A 195 -18.03 -18.92 11.30
C ALA A 195 -16.63 -18.32 11.51
N ILE A 196 -15.94 -17.87 10.46
CA ILE A 196 -14.62 -17.22 10.57
C ILE A 196 -14.73 -15.83 11.22
N GLY A 197 -15.90 -15.17 11.10
CA GLY A 197 -16.15 -13.88 11.74
C GLY A 197 -15.44 -12.71 11.04
N TYR A 198 -15.54 -12.61 9.71
CA TYR A 198 -15.10 -11.43 8.97
C TYR A 198 -15.91 -10.19 9.38
N GLU A 199 -15.27 -9.01 9.39
CA GLU A 199 -15.96 -7.77 9.66
C GLU A 199 -16.92 -7.41 8.52
N THR A 200 -18.08 -6.83 8.85
CA THR A 200 -19.14 -6.53 7.87
C THR A 200 -18.70 -5.49 6.84
N GLU A 201 -17.83 -4.56 7.23
CA GLU A 201 -17.28 -3.55 6.32
C GLU A 201 -16.33 -4.17 5.28
N GLU A 202 -15.57 -5.19 5.69
CA GLU A 202 -14.62 -5.88 4.82
C GLU A 202 -15.32 -6.84 3.84
N VAL A 203 -16.32 -7.60 4.31
CA VAL A 203 -17.06 -8.60 3.51
C VAL A 203 -18.57 -8.36 3.57
N HIS A 204 -19.04 -7.21 3.07
CA HIS A 204 -20.46 -6.87 3.07
C HIS A 204 -21.33 -7.91 2.35
N SER A 205 -20.82 -8.56 1.30
CA SER A 205 -21.60 -9.56 0.56
C SER A 205 -21.92 -10.80 1.40
N LEU A 206 -21.18 -11.07 2.47
CA LEU A 206 -21.45 -12.17 3.40
C LEU A 206 -22.67 -11.85 4.29
N SER A 207 -22.82 -10.58 4.66
CA SER A 207 -24.02 -10.07 5.34
C SER A 207 -25.24 -10.07 4.40
N ASP A 208 -25.06 -9.65 3.15
CA ASP A 208 -26.12 -9.74 2.15
C ASP A 208 -26.57 -11.20 1.95
N ALA A 209 -25.63 -12.14 1.83
CA ALA A 209 -25.92 -13.56 1.72
C ALA A 209 -26.74 -14.07 2.93
N MET A 210 -26.41 -13.64 4.15
CA MET A 210 -27.10 -14.03 5.37
C MET A 210 -28.61 -13.70 5.32
N GLN A 211 -29.01 -12.63 4.65
CA GLN A 211 -30.42 -12.25 4.52
C GLN A 211 -31.22 -13.26 3.68
N GLU A 212 -30.58 -13.92 2.72
CA GLU A 212 -31.20 -14.95 1.86
C GLU A 212 -31.25 -16.34 2.54
N ILE A 213 -30.31 -16.63 3.46
CA ILE A 213 -30.12 -17.96 4.05
C ILE A 213 -31.39 -18.56 4.67
N PRO A 214 -32.16 -17.88 5.55
CA PRO A 214 -33.33 -18.49 6.17
C PRO A 214 -34.37 -18.93 5.14
N LEU A 215 -34.53 -18.15 4.06
CA LEU A 215 -35.47 -18.44 2.98
C LEU A 215 -34.97 -19.62 2.12
N VAL A 216 -33.68 -19.67 1.79
CA VAL A 216 -33.06 -20.80 1.08
C VAL A 216 -33.19 -22.08 1.90
N VAL A 217 -32.91 -22.04 3.20
CA VAL A 217 -33.04 -23.19 4.11
C VAL A 217 -34.49 -23.65 4.17
N TYR A 218 -35.46 -22.73 4.27
CA TYR A 218 -36.87 -23.08 4.25
C TYR A 218 -37.26 -23.85 2.98
N TRP A 219 -36.94 -23.32 1.79
CA TRP A 219 -37.29 -23.99 0.54
C TRP A 219 -36.52 -25.30 0.32
N THR A 220 -35.32 -25.42 0.88
CA THR A 220 -34.56 -26.68 0.93
C THR A 220 -35.32 -27.71 1.76
N VAL A 221 -35.72 -27.37 2.99
CA VAL A 221 -36.49 -28.26 3.88
C VAL A 221 -37.85 -28.60 3.28
N ALA A 222 -38.56 -27.63 2.69
CA ALA A 222 -39.84 -27.85 2.03
C ALA A 222 -39.73 -28.82 0.84
N SER A 223 -38.67 -28.66 0.04
CA SER A 223 -38.37 -29.57 -1.08
C SER A 223 -38.03 -30.98 -0.58
N ILE A 224 -37.32 -31.12 0.53
CA ILE A 224 -37.03 -32.42 1.17
C ILE A 224 -38.32 -33.09 1.67
N VAL A 225 -39.18 -32.34 2.36
CA VAL A 225 -40.50 -32.82 2.84
C VAL A 225 -41.37 -33.28 1.66
N ALA A 226 -41.43 -32.49 0.59
CA ALA A 226 -42.17 -32.88 -0.61
C ALA A 226 -41.58 -34.12 -1.28
N SER A 227 -40.24 -34.24 -1.32
CA SER A 227 -39.53 -35.38 -1.93
C SER A 227 -39.80 -36.68 -1.19
N ILE A 228 -39.81 -36.68 0.15
CA ILE A 228 -40.03 -37.90 0.92
C ILE A 228 -41.45 -38.43 0.77
N GLY A 229 -42.45 -37.53 0.70
CA GLY A 229 -43.84 -37.95 0.56
C GLY A 229 -44.10 -38.61 -0.78
N ASN A 230 -43.48 -38.09 -1.85
CA ASN A 230 -43.47 -38.75 -3.17
C ASN A 230 -42.67 -40.07 -3.15
N LEU A 231 -41.52 -40.11 -2.46
CA LEU A 231 -40.68 -41.32 -2.36
C LEU A 231 -41.42 -42.48 -1.68
N VAL A 232 -42.16 -42.21 -0.60
CA VAL A 232 -42.87 -43.24 0.18
C VAL A 232 -44.26 -43.54 -0.41
N GLY A 233 -44.77 -42.67 -1.28
CA GLY A 233 -46.10 -42.79 -1.90
C GLY A 233 -47.24 -42.29 -1.02
N THR A 234 -46.95 -41.43 -0.04
CA THR A 234 -47.94 -40.81 0.85
C THR A 234 -48.48 -39.48 0.27
N SER A 235 -47.82 -38.93 -0.74
CA SER A 235 -48.24 -37.73 -1.45
C SER A 235 -47.79 -37.70 -2.91
N GLU A 236 -48.48 -36.87 -3.73
CA GLU A 236 -48.15 -36.61 -5.13
C GLU A 236 -47.87 -35.11 -5.33
N HIS A 237 -46.83 -34.59 -4.67
CA HIS A 237 -46.45 -33.18 -4.89
C HIS A 237 -45.77 -33.00 -6.24
N LYS A 238 -46.06 -31.89 -6.92
CA LYS A 238 -45.37 -31.47 -8.14
C LYS A 238 -43.96 -30.98 -7.83
N LEU A 239 -42.99 -31.89 -7.82
CA LEU A 239 -41.59 -31.63 -7.43
C LEU A 239 -40.90 -30.58 -8.31
N SER A 240 -41.33 -30.42 -9.56
CA SER A 240 -40.84 -29.37 -10.46
C SER A 240 -41.12 -27.96 -9.95
N ASP A 241 -42.24 -27.73 -9.24
CA ASP A 241 -42.56 -26.41 -8.67
C ASP A 241 -41.64 -26.09 -7.48
N PHE A 242 -41.36 -27.08 -6.62
CA PHE A 242 -40.38 -26.96 -5.53
C PHE A 242 -38.96 -26.73 -6.06
N LYS A 243 -38.54 -27.49 -7.08
CA LYS A 243 -37.23 -27.33 -7.73
C LYS A 243 -37.09 -25.94 -8.33
N LYS A 244 -38.09 -25.48 -9.09
CA LYS A 244 -38.10 -24.13 -9.69
C LYS A 244 -37.96 -23.06 -8.63
N ARG A 245 -38.75 -23.14 -7.57
CA ARG A 245 -38.73 -22.12 -6.51
C ARG A 245 -37.40 -22.09 -5.74
N LEU A 246 -36.86 -23.27 -5.41
CA LEU A 246 -35.55 -23.38 -4.78
C LEU A 246 -34.44 -22.87 -5.70
N SER A 247 -34.55 -23.06 -7.02
CA SER A 247 -33.59 -22.55 -7.99
C SER A 247 -33.55 -21.03 -8.07
N GLU A 248 -34.72 -20.38 -8.09
CA GLU A 248 -34.81 -18.90 -8.13
C GLU A 248 -34.11 -18.25 -6.93
N ILE A 249 -34.24 -18.86 -5.74
CA ILE A 249 -33.69 -18.33 -4.49
C ILE A 249 -32.22 -18.76 -4.33
N GLY A 250 -31.89 -19.99 -4.71
CA GLY A 250 -30.51 -20.50 -4.70
C GLY A 250 -29.58 -19.73 -5.65
N GLU A 251 -30.09 -19.24 -6.79
CA GLU A 251 -29.33 -18.40 -7.71
C GLU A 251 -28.91 -17.06 -7.08
N LYS A 252 -29.79 -16.42 -6.30
CA LYS A 252 -29.45 -15.21 -5.55
C LYS A 252 -28.32 -15.47 -4.56
N LEU A 253 -28.41 -16.57 -3.79
CA LEU A 253 -27.36 -16.96 -2.86
C LEU A 253 -26.02 -17.15 -3.60
N LYS A 254 -26.00 -17.88 -4.73
CA LYS A 254 -24.79 -18.07 -5.53
C LYS A 254 -24.13 -16.77 -5.98
N ILE A 255 -24.92 -15.79 -6.41
CA ILE A 255 -24.40 -14.47 -6.79
C ILE A 255 -23.68 -13.81 -5.60
N HIS A 256 -24.25 -13.89 -4.40
CA HIS A 256 -23.59 -13.38 -3.20
C HIS A 256 -22.32 -14.17 -2.85
N LEU A 257 -22.33 -15.50 -2.97
CA LEU A 257 -21.15 -16.34 -2.69
C LEU A 257 -19.97 -16.03 -3.62
N VAL A 258 -20.22 -15.80 -4.90
CA VAL A 258 -19.18 -15.38 -5.85
C VAL A 258 -18.54 -14.06 -5.42
N LYS A 259 -19.35 -13.08 -4.96
CA LYS A 259 -18.84 -11.81 -4.43
C LYS A 259 -18.07 -12.01 -3.12
N CYS A 260 -18.57 -12.85 -2.21
CA CYS A 260 -17.90 -13.18 -0.95
C CYS A 260 -16.51 -13.73 -1.20
N ARG A 261 -16.39 -14.69 -2.14
CA ARG A 261 -15.10 -15.31 -2.48
C ARG A 261 -14.07 -14.26 -2.91
N VAL A 262 -14.45 -13.36 -3.80
CA VAL A 262 -13.56 -12.28 -4.27
C VAL A 262 -13.15 -11.33 -3.12
N GLN A 263 -14.07 -11.00 -2.22
CA GLN A 263 -13.78 -10.12 -1.08
C GLN A 263 -12.88 -10.82 -0.04
N ILE A 264 -13.19 -12.06 0.31
CA ILE A 264 -12.41 -12.90 1.23
C ILE A 264 -11.00 -13.11 0.69
N GLU A 265 -10.84 -13.46 -0.57
CA GLU A 265 -9.53 -13.66 -1.19
C GLU A 265 -8.65 -12.39 -1.10
N LYS A 266 -9.23 -11.21 -1.30
CA LYS A 266 -8.52 -9.92 -1.15
C LYS A 266 -8.05 -9.68 0.28
N ILE A 267 -8.91 -9.92 1.27
CA ILE A 267 -8.60 -9.73 2.69
C ILE A 267 -7.55 -10.73 3.16
N ASP A 268 -7.70 -12.00 2.79
CA ASP A 268 -6.74 -13.04 3.16
C ASP A 268 -5.37 -12.80 2.51
N ASP A 269 -5.33 -12.32 1.27
CA ASP A 269 -4.08 -11.89 0.62
C ASP A 269 -3.44 -10.71 1.36
N TYR A 270 -4.23 -9.68 1.68
CA TYR A 270 -3.76 -8.54 2.47
C TYR A 270 -3.20 -8.97 3.83
N ARG A 271 -3.94 -9.74 4.63
CA ARG A 271 -3.49 -10.25 5.95
C ARG A 271 -2.22 -11.08 5.82
N ARG A 272 -2.12 -11.93 4.80
CA ARG A 272 -0.91 -12.73 4.51
C ARG A 272 0.29 -11.85 4.20
N ARG A 273 0.11 -10.82 3.38
CA ARG A 273 1.17 -9.85 3.00
C ARG A 273 1.63 -9.02 4.17
N ILE A 274 0.72 -8.48 5.00
CA ILE A 274 1.08 -7.76 6.22
C ILE A 274 1.91 -8.65 7.15
N LYS A 275 1.48 -9.89 7.38
CA LYS A 275 2.24 -10.85 8.19
C LYS A 275 3.62 -11.15 7.60
N ALA A 276 3.71 -11.36 6.29
CA ALA A 276 4.99 -11.59 5.60
C ALA A 276 5.91 -10.36 5.69
N SER A 277 5.35 -9.16 5.58
CA SER A 277 6.12 -7.91 5.63
C SER A 277 6.83 -7.68 6.96
N LYS A 278 6.38 -8.30 8.05
CA LYS A 278 7.01 -8.24 9.37
C LYS A 278 8.30 -9.07 9.46
N ASN A 279 8.48 -10.05 8.57
CA ASN A 279 9.60 -11.00 8.58
C ASN A 279 10.36 -11.01 7.25
N ILE A 280 10.60 -9.83 6.66
CA ILE A 280 11.39 -9.69 5.44
C ILE A 280 12.88 -9.92 5.74
N LYS A 281 13.62 -10.48 4.77
CA LYS A 281 15.08 -10.70 4.90
C LYS A 281 15.89 -9.57 4.29
N ASP A 282 15.38 -8.99 3.21
CA ASP A 282 16.03 -7.92 2.46
C ASP A 282 14.99 -7.07 1.71
N VAL A 283 15.49 -6.04 1.03
CA VAL A 283 14.66 -5.14 0.19
C VAL A 283 13.96 -5.88 -0.96
N VAL A 284 14.54 -6.96 -1.49
CA VAL A 284 13.94 -7.73 -2.58
C VAL A 284 12.71 -8.46 -2.07
N ASP A 285 12.77 -9.07 -0.89
CA ASP A 285 11.61 -9.70 -0.25
C ASP A 285 10.47 -8.67 -0.04
N LEU A 286 10.79 -7.46 0.40
CA LEU A 286 9.79 -6.38 0.53
C LEU A 286 9.14 -6.04 -0.82
N LEU A 287 9.94 -5.84 -1.88
CA LEU A 287 9.43 -5.54 -3.22
C LEU A 287 8.61 -6.71 -3.80
N LYS A 288 8.99 -7.96 -3.54
CA LYS A 288 8.20 -9.14 -3.94
C LYS A 288 6.82 -9.14 -3.27
N ILE A 289 6.75 -8.84 -1.97
CA ILE A 289 5.48 -8.75 -1.25
C ILE A 289 4.65 -7.56 -1.74
N LEU A 290 5.28 -6.46 -2.18
CA LEU A 290 4.58 -5.32 -2.76
C LEU A 290 4.00 -5.60 -4.15
N ILE A 291 4.76 -6.28 -5.01
CA ILE A 291 4.51 -6.31 -6.46
C ILE A 291 3.91 -7.64 -6.92
N HIS A 292 4.42 -8.78 -6.47
CA HIS A 292 4.01 -10.08 -7.01
C HIS A 292 2.67 -10.52 -6.43
N GLY A 293 1.71 -10.85 -7.31
CA GLY A 293 0.40 -11.40 -6.94
C GLY A 293 0.00 -12.56 -7.83
N ASN A 294 -1.08 -13.25 -7.47
CA ASN A 294 -1.62 -14.40 -8.21
C ASN A 294 -2.50 -13.99 -9.40
N GLY A 295 -2.39 -12.74 -9.87
CA GLY A 295 -3.17 -12.21 -10.98
C GLY A 295 -2.74 -12.76 -12.34
N ALA A 296 -3.59 -12.61 -13.35
CA ALA A 296 -3.30 -13.03 -14.72
C ALA A 296 -2.20 -12.17 -15.39
N GLU A 297 -2.12 -10.88 -15.03
CA GLU A 297 -1.05 -9.99 -15.48
C GLU A 297 0.20 -10.16 -14.61
N ILE A 298 1.35 -10.29 -15.28
CA ILE A 298 2.66 -10.38 -14.62
C ILE A 298 3.26 -8.96 -14.60
N PRO A 299 3.54 -8.38 -13.43
CA PRO A 299 4.20 -7.07 -13.34
C PRO A 299 5.56 -7.09 -14.05
N GLN A 300 5.82 -6.07 -14.86
CA GLN A 300 7.06 -5.94 -15.63
C GLN A 300 7.89 -4.78 -15.10
N LEU A 301 9.19 -5.01 -14.94
CA LEU A 301 10.13 -3.98 -14.54
C LEU A 301 10.95 -3.51 -15.73
N TYR A 302 10.95 -2.21 -15.99
CA TYR A 302 11.75 -1.58 -17.05
C TYR A 302 12.85 -0.73 -16.42
N GLU A 303 14.02 -0.64 -17.06
CA GLU A 303 15.02 0.39 -16.81
C GLU A 303 15.06 1.29 -18.06
N GLY A 304 14.53 2.51 -17.93
CA GLY A 304 14.20 3.34 -19.08
C GLY A 304 13.24 2.63 -20.04
N SER A 305 13.64 2.49 -21.31
CA SER A 305 12.86 1.77 -22.32
C SER A 305 13.14 0.27 -22.40
N VAL A 306 14.09 -0.25 -21.62
CA VAL A 306 14.55 -1.64 -21.71
C VAL A 306 13.88 -2.50 -20.64
N LEU A 307 13.27 -3.61 -21.06
CA LEU A 307 12.70 -4.58 -20.12
C LEU A 307 13.82 -5.24 -19.31
N ASN A 308 13.76 -5.13 -17.98
CA ASN A 308 14.70 -5.75 -17.08
C ASN A 308 14.31 -7.22 -16.82
N LYS A 309 15.16 -8.15 -17.29
CA LYS A 309 14.93 -9.60 -17.18
C LYS A 309 15.13 -10.16 -15.77
N THR A 310 15.89 -9.47 -14.91
CA THR A 310 16.12 -9.92 -13.52
C THR A 310 15.01 -9.48 -12.58
N GLY A 311 14.08 -8.63 -13.04
CA GLY A 311 12.97 -8.12 -12.24
C GLY A 311 13.48 -7.42 -10.98
N VAL A 312 12.85 -7.70 -9.84
CA VAL A 312 13.20 -7.09 -8.55
C VAL A 312 14.58 -7.51 -8.00
N GLU A 313 15.22 -8.56 -8.55
CA GLU A 313 16.55 -8.99 -8.09
C GLU A 313 17.65 -7.95 -8.38
N VAL A 314 17.41 -7.00 -9.30
CA VAL A 314 18.33 -5.88 -9.56
C VAL A 314 18.57 -5.01 -8.32
N PHE A 315 17.64 -5.02 -7.34
CA PHE A 315 17.72 -4.23 -6.12
C PHE A 315 18.44 -4.96 -4.97
N LYS A 316 18.94 -6.18 -5.21
CA LYS A 316 19.60 -6.96 -4.17
C LYS A 316 20.86 -6.27 -3.66
N GLN A 317 20.99 -6.16 -2.34
CA GLN A 317 22.10 -5.46 -1.67
C GLN A 317 22.22 -3.97 -2.04
N LYS A 318 21.12 -3.33 -2.49
CA LYS A 318 21.08 -1.91 -2.86
C LYS A 318 20.20 -1.12 -1.90
N HIS A 319 20.48 0.18 -1.80
CA HIS A 319 19.56 1.15 -1.26
C HIS A 319 18.54 1.50 -2.34
N VAL A 320 17.25 1.46 -2.00
CA VAL A 320 16.17 1.71 -2.96
C VAL A 320 15.47 3.01 -2.60
N MET A 321 15.54 3.98 -3.51
CA MET A 321 14.68 5.16 -3.50
C MET A 321 13.39 4.79 -4.24
N LEU A 322 12.32 4.57 -3.48
CA LEU A 322 11.06 4.06 -4.00
C LEU A 322 10.11 5.22 -4.23
N PHE A 323 9.97 5.66 -5.48
CA PHE A 323 9.00 6.69 -5.86
C PHE A 323 7.61 6.07 -5.94
N ILE A 324 6.71 6.49 -5.06
CA ILE A 324 5.32 6.02 -5.01
C ILE A 324 4.43 7.22 -5.32
N SER A 325 3.61 7.11 -6.35
CA SER A 325 2.76 8.22 -6.78
C SER A 325 1.58 7.77 -7.64
N GLY A 326 0.57 8.62 -7.76
CA GLY A 326 -0.40 8.54 -8.84
C GLY A 326 0.22 8.93 -10.19
N LEU A 327 -0.60 9.29 -11.17
CA LEU A 327 -0.12 9.79 -12.47
C LEU A 327 -0.22 11.31 -12.62
N ASP A 328 -0.87 11.96 -11.66
CA ASP A 328 -1.31 13.34 -11.78
C ASP A 328 -0.27 14.31 -11.22
N SER A 329 0.14 15.28 -12.04
CA SER A 329 1.03 16.39 -11.67
C SER A 329 2.39 15.97 -11.08
N ILE A 330 3.00 14.91 -11.61
CA ILE A 330 4.29 14.38 -11.13
C ILE A 330 5.51 14.71 -12.01
N GLY A 331 5.36 15.65 -12.95
CA GLY A 331 6.39 15.97 -13.94
C GLY A 331 7.65 16.57 -13.32
N ASP A 332 7.46 17.50 -12.38
CA ASP A 332 8.56 18.20 -11.70
C ASP A 332 9.36 17.24 -10.81
N GLU A 333 8.68 16.31 -10.14
CA GLU A 333 9.30 15.23 -9.36
C GLU A 333 10.13 14.30 -10.24
N ILE A 334 9.62 13.92 -11.42
CA ILE A 334 10.37 13.10 -12.38
C ILE A 334 11.63 13.85 -12.86
N LEU A 335 11.52 15.14 -13.17
CA LEU A 335 12.68 15.97 -13.57
C LEU A 335 13.72 16.04 -12.46
N LEU A 336 13.30 16.27 -11.21
CA LEU A 336 14.19 16.27 -10.04
C LEU A 336 14.87 14.91 -9.87
N LEU A 337 14.12 13.81 -9.89
CA LEU A 337 14.65 12.46 -9.69
C LEU A 337 15.60 12.04 -10.81
N ASN A 338 15.32 12.42 -12.06
CA ASN A 338 16.26 12.25 -13.17
C ASN A 338 17.57 12.98 -12.92
N SER A 339 17.52 14.21 -12.40
CA SER A 339 18.72 14.96 -12.03
C SER A 339 19.55 14.28 -10.94
N ILE A 340 18.87 13.72 -9.94
CA ILE A 340 19.54 12.97 -8.88
C ILE A 340 20.14 11.68 -9.43
N TYR A 341 19.41 10.95 -10.28
CA TYR A 341 19.86 9.71 -10.88
C TYR A 341 21.18 9.88 -11.67
N ASN A 342 21.27 10.85 -12.58
CA ASN A 342 22.49 11.01 -13.37
C ASN A 342 23.69 11.47 -12.50
N ARG A 343 23.45 12.20 -11.40
CA ARG A 343 24.50 12.54 -10.43
C ARG A 343 24.98 11.35 -9.59
N LEU A 344 24.10 10.38 -9.32
CA LEU A 344 24.49 9.12 -8.69
C LEU A 344 25.36 8.28 -9.63
N GLU A 345 24.99 8.21 -10.90
CA GLU A 345 25.73 7.43 -11.92
C GLU A 345 27.11 8.06 -12.25
N LYS A 346 27.21 9.39 -12.39
CA LYS A 346 28.46 10.08 -12.75
C LYS A 346 29.62 9.81 -11.77
N ASN A 347 29.30 9.68 -10.49
CA ASN A 347 30.27 9.48 -9.42
C ASN A 347 30.00 8.18 -8.64
N ALA A 348 29.64 7.10 -9.33
CA ALA A 348 29.15 5.88 -8.69
C ALA A 348 30.10 5.27 -7.63
N THR A 349 31.42 5.46 -7.78
CA THR A 349 32.44 4.94 -6.85
C THR A 349 32.73 5.84 -5.66
N GLU A 350 32.17 7.05 -5.63
CA GLU A 350 32.39 8.03 -4.56
C GLU A 350 31.71 7.55 -3.27
N ASP A 351 32.49 7.46 -2.19
CA ASP A 351 32.01 7.14 -0.85
C ASP A 351 31.79 8.43 -0.05
N ILE A 352 30.56 8.63 0.39
CA ILE A 352 30.17 9.77 1.22
C ILE A 352 29.44 9.24 2.44
N LYS A 353 29.97 9.56 3.63
CA LYS A 353 29.42 9.14 4.93
C LYS A 353 29.27 7.60 5.06
N GLY A 354 30.12 6.82 4.38
CA GLY A 354 30.07 5.35 4.38
C GLY A 354 29.09 4.75 3.37
N PHE A 355 28.59 5.55 2.44
CA PHE A 355 27.65 5.14 1.40
C PHE A 355 28.26 5.40 0.03
N LYS A 356 28.19 4.41 -0.87
CA LYS A 356 28.59 4.57 -2.27
C LYS A 356 27.40 4.96 -3.12
N LYS A 357 27.57 5.95 -4.01
CA LYS A 357 26.49 6.41 -4.89
C LYS A 357 25.93 5.31 -5.79
N GLY A 358 26.78 4.43 -6.33
CA GLY A 358 26.38 3.29 -7.18
C GLY A 358 25.61 2.18 -6.46
N ASP A 359 25.47 2.27 -5.13
CA ASP A 359 24.64 1.36 -4.34
C ASP A 359 23.19 1.84 -4.20
N PHE A 360 22.86 3.03 -4.72
CA PHE A 360 21.51 3.57 -4.74
C PHE A 360 20.84 3.30 -6.09
N LYS A 361 19.64 2.76 -6.06
CA LYS A 361 18.78 2.55 -7.23
C LYS A 361 17.42 3.18 -7.00
N MET A 362 16.82 3.70 -8.07
CA MET A 362 15.47 4.30 -8.02
C MET A 362 14.46 3.37 -8.69
N LEU A 363 13.26 3.28 -8.11
CA LEU A 363 12.13 2.49 -8.62
C LEU A 363 10.84 3.30 -8.52
N TRP A 364 10.09 3.42 -9.62
CA TRP A 364 8.76 4.02 -9.64
C TRP A 364 7.70 2.94 -9.55
N ILE A 365 6.82 3.04 -8.56
CA ILE A 365 5.59 2.24 -8.42
C ILE A 365 4.39 3.19 -8.60
N PRO A 366 3.73 3.18 -9.78
CA PRO A 366 2.50 3.92 -9.98
C PRO A 366 1.35 3.26 -9.21
N VAL A 367 0.58 4.06 -8.47
CA VAL A 367 -0.60 3.62 -7.72
C VAL A 367 -1.84 4.21 -8.36
N VAL A 368 -2.64 3.35 -9.00
CA VAL A 368 -3.83 3.74 -9.76
C VAL A 368 -4.96 2.76 -9.45
N ASP A 369 -6.10 3.29 -9.01
CA ASP A 369 -7.24 2.45 -8.59
C ASP A 369 -7.91 1.72 -9.77
N ASN A 370 -8.06 2.38 -10.92
CA ASN A 370 -8.80 1.84 -12.06
C ASN A 370 -8.16 2.18 -13.42
N TRP A 371 -7.29 1.30 -13.90
CA TRP A 371 -6.57 1.43 -15.17
C TRP A 371 -7.48 1.48 -16.41
N ASN A 372 -7.79 2.68 -16.88
CA ASN A 372 -8.49 2.93 -18.14
C ASN A 372 -7.52 3.32 -19.28
N PRO A 373 -7.96 3.37 -20.56
CA PRO A 373 -7.09 3.72 -21.68
C PRO A 373 -6.35 5.05 -21.53
N LEU A 374 -7.00 6.08 -20.96
CA LEU A 374 -6.42 7.40 -20.73
C LEU A 374 -5.26 7.35 -19.74
N GLN A 375 -5.43 6.63 -18.62
CA GLN A 375 -4.37 6.47 -17.62
C GLN A 375 -3.21 5.64 -18.16
N LYS A 376 -3.47 4.61 -18.97
CA LYS A 376 -2.40 3.84 -19.62
C LYS A 376 -1.57 4.70 -20.57
N GLU A 377 -2.21 5.60 -21.32
CA GLU A 377 -1.51 6.56 -22.19
C GLU A 377 -0.70 7.59 -21.38
N ARG A 378 -1.28 8.12 -20.31
CA ARG A 378 -0.60 9.04 -19.38
C ARG A 378 0.64 8.40 -18.77
N PHE A 379 0.51 7.18 -18.26
CA PHE A 379 1.64 6.39 -17.75
C PHE A 379 2.74 6.21 -18.82
N LYS A 380 2.37 5.82 -20.05
CA LYS A 380 3.33 5.66 -21.15
C LYS A 380 4.05 6.96 -21.50
N THR A 381 3.40 8.11 -21.36
CA THR A 381 4.01 9.42 -21.60
C THR A 381 5.06 9.71 -20.53
N LEU A 382 4.68 9.60 -19.25
CA LEU A 382 5.60 9.83 -18.12
C LEU A 382 6.78 8.84 -18.12
N LYS A 383 6.53 7.57 -18.46
CA LYS A 383 7.56 6.53 -18.55
C LYS A 383 8.67 6.87 -19.55
N LYS A 384 8.38 7.61 -20.64
CA LYS A 384 9.39 7.99 -21.64
C LYS A 384 10.46 8.91 -21.08
N ASP A 385 10.10 9.74 -20.11
CA ASP A 385 11.00 10.72 -19.50
C ASP A 385 11.84 10.11 -18.39
N ILE A 386 11.52 8.90 -17.92
CA ILE A 386 12.23 8.22 -16.83
C ILE A 386 13.36 7.35 -17.40
N LYS A 387 14.57 7.54 -16.87
CA LYS A 387 15.77 6.77 -17.26
C LYS A 387 16.09 5.57 -16.35
N TRP A 388 15.50 5.54 -15.16
CA TRP A 388 15.71 4.56 -14.10
C TRP A 388 14.56 3.54 -14.07
N HIS A 389 14.38 2.80 -12.96
CA HIS A 389 13.47 1.66 -12.95
C HIS A 389 11.99 2.06 -12.81
N VAL A 390 11.13 1.45 -13.62
CA VAL A 390 9.68 1.69 -13.62
C VAL A 390 8.94 0.35 -13.57
N LEU A 391 7.97 0.25 -12.66
CA LEU A 391 7.03 -0.86 -12.62
C LEU A 391 5.87 -0.59 -13.58
N GLU A 392 5.70 -1.46 -14.56
CA GLU A 392 4.52 -1.51 -15.43
C GLU A 392 3.59 -2.63 -14.97
N TYR A 393 2.44 -2.24 -14.42
CA TYR A 393 1.41 -3.16 -13.97
C TYR A 393 0.03 -2.49 -14.08
N PHE A 394 -0.82 -2.99 -14.98
CA PHE A 394 -2.11 -2.38 -15.32
C PHE A 394 -3.28 -2.98 -14.53
N SER A 395 -3.02 -3.37 -13.29
CA SER A 395 -3.97 -3.90 -12.35
C SER A 395 -3.74 -3.26 -10.97
N THR A 396 -4.70 -3.40 -10.04
CA THR A 396 -4.54 -2.90 -8.67
C THR A 396 -3.33 -3.58 -8.02
N LEU A 397 -2.41 -2.77 -7.47
CA LEU A 397 -1.18 -3.28 -6.87
C LEU A 397 -1.51 -4.27 -5.72
N PRO A 398 -0.96 -5.50 -5.73
CA PRO A 398 -1.32 -6.50 -4.72
C PRO A 398 -0.94 -6.06 -3.30
N GLY A 399 0.21 -5.38 -3.16
CA GLY A 399 0.70 -4.86 -1.89
C GLY A 399 0.17 -3.48 -1.51
N ILE A 400 -0.94 -3.00 -2.07
CA ILE A 400 -1.46 -1.65 -1.78
C ILE A 400 -1.67 -1.39 -0.27
N GLY A 401 -2.10 -2.41 0.49
CA GLY A 401 -2.26 -2.30 1.94
C GLY A 401 -0.94 -2.09 2.69
N ILE A 402 0.18 -2.60 2.16
CA ILE A 402 1.51 -2.33 2.73
C ILE A 402 1.92 -0.89 2.46
N LEU A 403 1.57 -0.32 1.31
CA LEU A 403 1.83 1.10 1.03
C LEU A 403 1.13 2.01 2.06
N LYS A 404 -0.09 1.65 2.46
CA LYS A 404 -0.81 2.35 3.52
C LYS A 404 -0.17 2.17 4.89
N GLU A 405 0.03 0.92 5.33
CA GLU A 405 0.50 0.62 6.70
C GLU A 405 1.98 0.96 6.95
N LYS A 406 2.87 0.65 5.99
CA LYS A 406 4.32 0.82 6.18
C LYS A 406 4.86 2.13 5.63
N PHE A 407 4.26 2.65 4.57
CA PHE A 407 4.76 3.85 3.89
C PHE A 407 3.86 5.07 4.09
N ASN A 408 2.78 4.95 4.89
CA ASN A 408 1.83 6.02 5.17
C ASN A 408 1.25 6.70 3.90
N TYR A 409 1.10 5.93 2.81
CA TYR A 409 0.60 6.45 1.54
C TYR A 409 -0.93 6.39 1.47
N TYR A 410 -1.59 7.51 1.80
CA TYR A 410 -3.06 7.62 1.81
C TYR A 410 -3.63 8.63 0.79
N ASP A 411 -2.99 9.78 0.61
CA ASP A 411 -3.59 10.94 -0.07
C ASP A 411 -3.19 11.10 -1.55
N SER A 412 -2.70 10.04 -2.19
CA SER A 412 -2.15 10.04 -3.56
C SER A 412 -1.00 11.03 -3.81
N LYS A 413 -0.50 11.69 -2.77
CA LYS A 413 0.62 12.62 -2.85
C LYS A 413 1.92 11.84 -3.12
N PRO A 414 2.74 12.23 -4.12
CA PRO A 414 4.01 11.57 -4.39
C PRO A 414 4.94 11.57 -3.18
N ILE A 415 5.55 10.42 -2.88
CA ILE A 415 6.55 10.26 -1.82
C ILE A 415 7.77 9.49 -2.34
N VAL A 416 8.94 9.69 -1.73
CA VAL A 416 10.16 8.91 -2.02
C VAL A 416 10.77 8.35 -0.74
N PRO A 417 10.22 7.27 -0.18
CA PRO A 417 10.90 6.50 0.85
C PRO A 417 12.26 5.99 0.36
N VAL A 418 13.23 5.96 1.29
CA VAL A 418 14.57 5.37 1.09
C VAL A 418 14.68 4.13 1.95
N ILE A 419 14.96 3.01 1.30
CA ILE A 419 14.99 1.67 1.91
C ILE A 419 16.44 1.16 1.85
N ASN A 420 16.96 0.64 2.95
CA ASN A 420 18.27 0.03 3.00
C ASN A 420 18.28 -1.41 2.42
N PRO A 421 19.45 -2.02 2.19
CA PRO A 421 19.55 -3.40 1.69
C PRO A 421 18.77 -4.45 2.50
N GLN A 422 18.60 -4.25 3.80
CA GLN A 422 17.87 -5.13 4.72
C GLN A 422 16.34 -4.97 4.62
N GLY A 423 15.85 -3.99 3.84
CA GLY A 423 14.43 -3.71 3.68
C GLY A 423 13.85 -2.77 4.74
N GLU A 424 14.71 -2.10 5.53
CA GLU A 424 14.29 -1.11 6.52
C GLU A 424 14.20 0.28 5.88
N ILE A 425 13.15 1.02 6.25
CA ILE A 425 12.94 2.38 5.78
C ILE A 425 13.83 3.32 6.61
N ILE A 426 14.86 3.90 5.97
CA ILE A 426 15.80 4.85 6.60
C ILE A 426 15.37 6.31 6.40
N ASN A 427 14.46 6.55 5.46
CA ASN A 427 13.73 7.80 5.32
C ASN A 427 12.32 7.49 4.80
N GLU A 428 11.29 7.92 5.52
CA GLU A 428 9.88 7.67 5.15
C GLU A 428 9.47 8.47 3.90
N ASP A 429 9.98 9.68 3.75
CA ASP A 429 9.79 10.50 2.56
C ASP A 429 10.96 11.47 2.37
N ALA A 430 11.86 11.13 1.45
CA ALA A 430 13.00 11.97 1.10
C ALA A 430 12.62 13.15 0.22
N MET A 431 11.36 13.32 -0.20
CA MET A 431 10.99 14.35 -1.16
C MET A 431 11.33 15.76 -0.67
N GLU A 432 11.10 16.07 0.60
CA GLU A 432 11.48 17.36 1.18
C GLU A 432 13.00 17.61 1.12
N VAL A 433 13.77 16.57 1.45
CA VAL A 433 15.24 16.61 1.45
C VAL A 433 15.77 16.79 0.03
N LEU A 434 15.20 16.07 -0.94
CA LEU A 434 15.59 16.12 -2.36
C LEU A 434 15.27 17.48 -2.98
N PHE A 435 14.07 18.03 -2.76
CA PHE A 435 13.71 19.36 -3.30
C PHE A 435 14.60 20.46 -2.73
N GLN A 436 14.85 20.44 -1.43
CA GLN A 436 15.57 21.53 -0.78
C GLN A 436 17.08 21.47 -1.02
N TRP A 437 17.65 20.27 -1.00
CA TRP A 437 19.11 20.09 -0.97
C TRP A 437 19.67 19.38 -2.20
N GLY A 438 18.83 18.63 -2.93
CA GLY A 438 19.25 17.83 -4.08
C GLY A 438 20.30 16.79 -3.70
N ILE A 439 21.31 16.60 -4.57
CA ILE A 439 22.38 15.61 -4.36
C ILE A 439 23.23 15.88 -3.11
N ASP A 440 23.27 17.11 -2.62
CA ASP A 440 24.11 17.50 -1.48
C ASP A 440 23.65 16.81 -0.19
N ALA A 441 22.39 16.36 -0.15
CA ALA A 441 21.83 15.61 0.97
C ALA A 441 22.11 14.11 0.91
N PHE A 442 22.83 13.60 -0.08
CA PHE A 442 23.22 12.19 -0.14
C PHE A 442 23.87 11.75 1.20
N PRO A 443 23.48 10.61 1.81
CA PRO A 443 22.64 9.50 1.30
C PRO A 443 21.11 9.63 1.50
N PHE A 444 20.59 10.85 1.62
CA PHE A 444 19.16 11.19 1.67
C PHE A 444 18.42 10.68 2.90
N ARG A 445 19.09 10.50 4.03
CA ARG A 445 18.40 10.26 5.32
C ARG A 445 17.81 11.57 5.82
N LYS A 446 16.81 11.49 6.70
CA LYS A 446 16.21 12.66 7.34
C LYS A 446 17.26 13.52 8.07
N SER A 447 18.17 12.86 8.79
CA SER A 447 19.27 13.53 9.49
C SER A 447 20.24 14.26 8.56
N ASP A 448 20.42 13.81 7.31
CA ASP A 448 21.28 14.50 6.35
C ASP A 448 20.67 15.86 5.93
N GLY A 449 19.35 15.94 5.81
CA GLY A 449 18.62 17.18 5.61
C GLY A 449 18.68 18.10 6.83
N ASP A 450 18.54 17.55 8.04
CA ASP A 450 18.64 18.30 9.30
C ASP A 450 20.04 18.91 9.48
N ASP A 451 21.10 18.16 9.15
CA ASP A 451 22.48 18.62 9.20
C ASP A 451 22.72 19.79 8.23
N LEU A 452 22.22 19.70 7.00
CA LEU A 452 22.32 20.79 6.02
C LEU A 452 21.51 22.03 6.43
N SER A 453 20.32 21.82 6.99
CA SER A 453 19.51 22.90 7.56
C SER A 453 20.28 23.60 8.68
N ARG A 454 20.87 22.84 9.60
CA ARG A 454 21.71 23.35 10.70
C ARG A 454 22.94 24.11 10.18
N LYS A 455 23.60 23.58 9.15
CA LYS A 455 24.76 24.21 8.50
C LYS A 455 24.46 25.62 8.01
N TRP A 456 23.27 25.86 7.47
CA TRP A 456 22.91 27.15 6.86
C TRP A 456 21.99 28.04 7.69
N LYS A 457 21.37 27.51 8.75
CA LYS A 457 20.41 28.26 9.61
C LYS A 457 20.98 29.58 10.13
N TRP A 458 22.25 29.57 10.57
CA TRP A 458 22.90 30.77 11.11
C TRP A 458 23.07 31.86 10.05
N PHE A 459 23.39 31.48 8.80
CA PHE A 459 23.62 32.41 7.71
C PHE A 459 22.30 33.07 7.30
N TRP A 460 21.24 32.30 7.15
CA TRP A 460 19.93 32.86 6.78
C TRP A 460 19.34 33.72 7.88
N SER A 461 19.50 33.34 9.16
CA SER A 461 19.10 34.20 10.29
C SER A 461 19.87 35.54 10.32
N LEU A 462 21.08 35.59 9.76
CA LEU A 462 21.83 36.83 9.59
C LEU A 462 21.30 37.63 8.39
N MET A 463 21.01 36.98 7.26
CA MET A 463 20.41 37.62 6.08
C MET A 463 19.05 38.26 6.39
N GLU A 464 18.23 37.64 7.24
CA GLU A 464 16.93 38.16 7.70
C GLU A 464 17.05 39.51 8.45
N LYS A 465 18.23 39.86 8.96
CA LYS A 465 18.50 41.16 9.62
C LYS A 465 18.94 42.26 8.64
N THR A 466 19.21 41.88 7.39
CA THR A 466 19.47 42.79 6.26
C THR A 466 18.15 43.11 5.54
N ASP A 467 18.19 43.85 4.44
CA ASP A 467 17.00 44.15 3.62
C ASP A 467 16.71 43.06 2.59
N PHE A 468 17.25 41.86 2.81
CA PHE A 468 17.06 40.72 1.93
C PHE A 468 15.61 40.20 2.04
N ASN A 469 14.92 40.12 0.90
CA ASN A 469 13.59 39.57 0.86
C ASN A 469 13.62 38.04 1.00
N ILE A 470 13.13 37.52 2.14
CA ILE A 470 13.09 36.08 2.41
C ILE A 470 12.28 35.32 1.35
N GLU A 471 11.29 35.96 0.71
CA GLU A 471 10.53 35.34 -0.38
C GLU A 471 11.39 34.93 -1.58
N ASP A 472 12.58 35.50 -1.73
CA ASP A 472 13.53 35.11 -2.78
C ASP A 472 14.24 33.78 -2.46
N THR A 473 14.04 33.21 -1.26
CA THR A 473 14.55 31.87 -0.88
C THR A 473 13.57 30.72 -1.16
N ARG A 474 12.54 30.93 -1.99
CA ARG A 474 11.69 29.83 -2.49
C ARG A 474 12.57 28.72 -3.11
N LYS A 475 12.17 27.45 -2.92
CA LYS A 475 13.05 26.26 -3.06
C LYS A 475 13.77 26.15 -4.42
N ASP A 476 13.20 26.72 -5.50
CA ASP A 476 13.74 26.59 -6.86
C ASP A 476 14.37 27.85 -7.46
N ARG A 477 14.49 28.94 -6.69
CA ARG A 477 15.12 30.18 -7.17
C ARG A 477 16.61 30.21 -6.89
N TYR A 478 17.38 30.60 -7.90
CA TYR A 478 18.79 30.95 -7.73
C TYR A 478 18.92 32.43 -7.37
N VAL A 479 19.71 32.75 -6.34
CA VAL A 479 19.95 34.13 -5.91
C VAL A 479 21.44 34.41 -5.85
N PHE A 480 21.89 35.41 -6.59
CA PHE A 480 23.22 35.98 -6.46
C PHE A 480 23.22 37.03 -5.34
N ILE A 481 23.92 36.77 -4.23
CA ILE A 481 24.13 37.74 -3.15
C ILE A 481 25.57 38.26 -3.28
N TYR A 482 25.76 39.56 -3.46
CA TYR A 482 27.08 40.12 -3.76
C TYR A 482 27.31 41.49 -3.15
N GLY A 483 28.58 41.89 -3.07
CA GLY A 483 29.02 43.19 -2.58
C GLY A 483 30.51 43.41 -2.84
N GLY A 484 31.00 44.61 -2.55
CA GLY A 484 32.41 44.98 -2.77
C GLY A 484 32.63 46.49 -2.67
N ASN A 485 33.89 46.91 -2.76
CA ASN A 485 34.24 48.33 -2.73
C ASN A 485 34.40 48.92 -4.15
N ASP A 486 34.56 48.08 -5.17
CA ASP A 486 34.65 48.52 -6.57
C ASP A 486 33.25 48.77 -7.16
N SER A 487 32.86 50.04 -7.19
CA SER A 487 31.58 50.47 -7.78
C SER A 487 31.43 50.15 -9.27
N LYS A 488 32.53 50.11 -10.03
CA LYS A 488 32.51 49.75 -11.44
C LYS A 488 32.22 48.27 -11.59
N TRP A 489 32.92 47.42 -10.83
CA TRP A 489 32.68 45.97 -10.81
C TRP A 489 31.23 45.65 -10.43
N ILE A 490 30.70 46.25 -9.36
CA ILE A 490 29.30 46.03 -8.92
C ILE A 490 28.31 46.33 -10.06
N ARG A 491 28.47 47.48 -10.72
CA ARG A 491 27.58 47.89 -11.82
C ARG A 491 27.68 46.91 -12.99
N ASP A 492 28.90 46.60 -13.41
CA ASP A 492 29.15 45.76 -14.59
C ASP A 492 28.65 44.32 -14.32
N PHE A 493 28.84 43.80 -13.11
CA PHE A 493 28.32 42.50 -12.66
C PHE A 493 26.79 42.46 -12.61
N THR A 494 26.15 43.51 -12.07
CA THR A 494 24.68 43.62 -12.05
C THR A 494 24.09 43.55 -13.46
N VAL A 495 24.71 44.27 -14.41
CA VAL A 495 24.31 44.24 -15.81
C VAL A 495 24.49 42.85 -16.42
N ALA A 496 25.60 42.18 -16.12
CA ALA A 496 25.88 40.83 -16.61
C ALA A 496 24.84 39.81 -16.11
N ILE A 497 24.51 39.80 -14.80
CA ILE A 497 23.44 38.93 -14.27
C ILE A 497 22.09 39.26 -14.92
N GLY A 498 21.78 40.55 -15.10
CA GLY A 498 20.56 41.00 -15.76
C GLY A 498 20.41 40.49 -17.20
N LYS A 499 21.54 40.29 -17.91
CA LYS A 499 21.55 39.66 -19.24
C LYS A 499 21.26 38.15 -19.14
N ILE A 500 21.90 37.43 -18.22
CA ILE A 500 21.63 35.99 -18.00
C ILE A 500 20.15 35.76 -17.68
N LYS A 501 19.59 36.53 -16.73
CA LYS A 501 18.17 36.42 -16.32
C LYS A 501 17.20 36.57 -17.48
N LYS A 502 17.55 37.40 -18.47
CA LYS A 502 16.71 37.66 -19.66
C LYS A 502 17.04 36.75 -20.85
N HIS A 503 18.09 35.93 -20.74
CA HIS A 503 18.55 35.10 -21.83
C HIS A 503 17.53 33.99 -22.15
N GLU A 504 17.27 33.79 -23.45
CA GLU A 504 16.23 32.86 -23.94
C GLU A 504 16.43 31.44 -23.38
N ARG A 505 17.67 30.93 -23.41
CA ARG A 505 18.02 29.63 -22.80
C ARG A 505 17.53 29.47 -21.37
N ILE A 506 17.74 30.47 -20.50
CA ILE A 506 17.33 30.42 -19.08
C ILE A 506 15.81 30.40 -18.93
N ARG A 507 15.09 31.17 -19.77
CA ARG A 507 13.62 31.17 -19.80
C ARG A 507 13.05 29.85 -20.30
N ASN A 508 13.68 29.25 -21.31
CA ASN A 508 13.23 27.99 -21.91
C ASN A 508 13.38 26.80 -20.96
N VAL A 509 14.32 26.86 -20.00
CA VAL A 509 14.51 25.83 -18.96
C VAL A 509 13.86 26.18 -17.62
N ASP A 510 13.06 27.25 -17.58
CA ASP A 510 12.35 27.76 -16.39
C ASP A 510 13.26 27.97 -15.15
N VAL A 511 14.50 28.40 -15.37
CA VAL A 511 15.43 28.70 -14.28
C VAL A 511 15.19 30.13 -13.81
N MET A 512 14.73 30.27 -12.56
CA MET A 512 14.51 31.58 -11.94
C MET A 512 15.79 32.10 -11.30
N ILE A 513 16.30 33.22 -11.81
CA ILE A 513 17.51 33.89 -11.29
C ILE A 513 17.14 35.28 -10.76
N GLU A 514 17.50 35.53 -9.51
CA GLU A 514 17.41 36.82 -8.84
C GLU A 514 18.78 37.26 -8.35
N HIS A 515 18.90 38.54 -7.98
CA HIS A 515 20.14 39.09 -7.47
C HIS A 515 19.89 40.11 -6.35
N TYR A 516 20.73 40.10 -5.33
CA TYR A 516 20.68 41.01 -4.19
C TYR A 516 22.06 41.59 -3.92
N GLN A 517 22.16 42.91 -4.05
CA GLN A 517 23.36 43.66 -3.69
C GLN A 517 23.27 44.04 -2.21
N LEU A 518 24.16 43.52 -1.38
CA LEU A 518 24.20 43.86 0.04
C LEU A 518 24.52 45.34 0.23
N GLY A 519 23.66 46.06 0.97
CA GLY A 519 23.88 47.46 1.33
C GLY A 519 23.49 48.48 0.26
N LYS A 520 22.80 48.07 -0.80
CA LYS A 520 22.34 49.00 -1.86
C LYS A 520 21.38 50.06 -1.34
N GLU A 521 20.40 49.66 -0.52
CA GLU A 521 19.40 50.56 0.06
C GLU A 521 19.84 51.08 1.42
N ASN A 522 20.33 50.20 2.31
CA ASN A 522 20.86 50.58 3.62
C ASN A 522 22.35 50.17 3.77
N PRO A 523 23.30 51.06 3.45
CA PRO A 523 24.74 50.78 3.59
C PRO A 523 25.16 50.35 5.00
N ASP A 524 24.48 50.84 6.04
CA ASP A 524 24.74 50.50 7.44
C ASP A 524 24.61 48.99 7.72
N LYS A 525 23.85 48.25 6.92
CA LYS A 525 23.68 46.79 7.06
C LYS A 525 24.93 46.00 6.67
N VAL A 526 25.84 46.56 5.87
CA VAL A 526 27.05 45.87 5.41
C VAL A 526 27.99 45.55 6.58
N PRO A 527 28.37 46.50 7.46
CA PRO A 527 29.11 46.19 8.68
C PRO A 527 28.40 45.17 9.58
N TYR A 528 27.09 45.28 9.80
CA TYR A 528 26.34 44.34 10.66
C TYR A 528 26.39 42.91 10.14
N PHE A 529 26.23 42.71 8.83
CA PHE A 529 26.37 41.40 8.20
C PHE A 529 27.75 40.80 8.48
N TRP A 530 28.82 41.55 8.22
CA TRP A 530 30.17 41.05 8.44
C TRP A 530 30.53 40.82 9.91
N ILE A 531 30.09 41.69 10.82
CA ILE A 531 30.23 41.49 12.28
C ILE A 531 29.50 40.20 12.71
N GLY A 532 28.35 39.90 12.11
CA GLY A 532 27.62 38.66 12.34
C GLY A 532 28.40 37.42 11.90
N ILE A 533 29.09 37.47 10.75
CA ILE A 533 29.97 36.39 10.28
C ILE A 533 31.20 36.25 11.20
N ASP A 534 31.85 37.36 11.54
CA ASP A 534 32.98 37.39 12.47
C ASP A 534 32.59 36.79 13.83
N GLY A 535 31.41 37.11 14.35
CA GLY A 535 30.86 36.55 15.58
C GLY A 535 30.52 35.06 15.54
N LYS A 536 30.52 34.41 14.36
CA LYS A 536 30.35 32.96 14.20
C LYS A 536 31.67 32.18 14.23
N LYS A 537 32.80 32.89 14.19
CA LYS A 537 34.12 32.28 14.29
C LYS A 537 34.30 31.61 15.66
N GLN A 538 34.75 30.36 15.64
CA GLN A 538 35.09 29.60 16.83
C GLN A 538 36.50 29.02 16.69
N HIS A 539 37.25 28.99 17.79
CA HIS A 539 38.61 28.42 17.81
C HIS A 539 38.63 26.89 17.84
N LYS A 540 37.54 26.26 18.29
CA LYS A 540 37.38 24.80 18.34
C LYS A 540 36.03 24.41 17.79
N CYS A 541 36.03 23.49 16.84
CA CYS A 541 34.84 22.84 16.32
C CYS A 541 34.37 21.74 17.30
N LYS A 542 33.05 21.64 17.53
CA LYS A 542 32.46 20.67 18.48
C LYS A 542 32.02 19.36 17.81
N ASP A 543 31.50 19.45 16.58
CA ASP A 543 31.07 18.31 15.77
C ASP A 543 31.33 18.53 14.28
N LYS A 544 31.09 17.52 13.44
CA LYS A 544 31.37 17.60 11.99
C LYS A 544 30.69 18.78 11.30
N VAL A 545 29.43 19.09 11.64
CA VAL A 545 28.68 20.19 11.02
C VAL A 545 29.26 21.53 11.47
N ASP A 546 29.62 21.67 12.74
CA ASP A 546 30.31 22.86 13.25
C ASP A 546 31.64 23.09 12.51
N CYS A 547 32.40 22.03 12.22
CA CYS A 547 33.64 22.13 11.45
C CYS A 547 33.37 22.67 10.03
N GLU A 548 32.36 22.14 9.34
CA GLU A 548 31.95 22.62 8.03
C GLU A 548 31.50 24.10 8.08
N ILE A 549 30.78 24.51 9.13
CA ILE A 549 30.42 25.92 9.35
C ILE A 549 31.68 26.78 9.48
N GLN A 550 32.69 26.35 10.24
CA GLN A 550 33.90 27.12 10.41
C GLN A 550 34.69 27.28 9.11
N GLU A 551 34.75 26.25 8.25
CA GLU A 551 35.37 26.36 6.92
C GLU A 551 34.63 27.36 6.01
N VAL A 552 33.30 27.36 6.07
CA VAL A 552 32.47 28.36 5.36
C VAL A 552 32.73 29.77 5.90
N VAL A 553 32.76 29.95 7.22
CA VAL A 553 33.04 31.25 7.85
C VAL A 553 34.42 31.76 7.44
N LYS A 554 35.46 30.92 7.45
CA LYS A 554 36.80 31.29 6.98
C LYS A 554 36.78 31.73 5.52
N SER A 555 36.09 30.98 4.66
CA SER A 555 35.98 31.30 3.23
C SER A 555 35.27 32.65 3.01
N LEU A 556 34.18 32.92 3.73
CA LEU A 556 33.46 34.19 3.67
C LEU A 556 34.32 35.38 4.14
N LEU A 557 35.10 35.20 5.21
CA LEU A 557 36.00 36.24 5.71
C LEU A 557 37.17 36.50 4.77
N CYS A 558 37.63 35.49 4.03
CA CYS A 558 38.59 35.68 2.94
C CYS A 558 37.97 36.51 1.81
N LEU A 559 36.74 36.17 1.39
CA LEU A 559 36.02 36.90 0.36
C LEU A 559 35.72 38.36 0.74
N LYS A 560 35.47 38.65 2.02
CA LYS A 560 35.29 40.03 2.55
C LYS A 560 36.45 40.96 2.17
N GLN A 561 37.66 40.41 2.03
CA GLN A 561 38.89 41.15 1.76
C GLN A 561 39.24 41.25 0.27
N ASP A 562 38.43 40.63 -0.61
CA ASP A 562 38.66 40.72 -2.05
C ASP A 562 38.48 42.17 -2.53
N PRO A 563 39.51 42.78 -3.16
CA PRO A 563 39.48 44.18 -3.56
C PRO A 563 38.44 44.47 -4.66
N GLN A 564 38.13 43.50 -5.51
CA GLN A 564 37.13 43.67 -6.56
C GLN A 564 35.72 43.41 -6.06
N GLY A 565 35.55 42.42 -5.18
CA GLY A 565 34.27 42.09 -4.57
C GLY A 565 34.08 40.60 -4.35
N TRP A 566 32.90 40.23 -3.89
CA TRP A 566 32.56 38.86 -3.53
C TRP A 566 31.15 38.52 -3.97
N VAL A 567 30.92 37.23 -4.23
CA VAL A 567 29.63 36.71 -4.68
C VAL A 567 29.32 35.39 -4.00
N LEU A 568 28.05 35.23 -3.63
CA LEU A 568 27.45 33.99 -3.15
C LEU A 568 26.34 33.62 -4.12
N LEU A 569 26.28 32.35 -4.50
CA LEU A 569 25.13 31.80 -5.22
C LEU A 569 24.38 30.87 -4.28
N SER A 570 23.09 31.13 -4.06
CA SER A 570 22.20 30.17 -3.41
C SER A 570 21.18 29.60 -4.40
N LYS A 571 20.70 28.39 -4.10
CA LYS A 571 19.45 27.83 -4.63
C LYS A 571 18.51 27.65 -3.44
N GLY A 572 17.46 28.47 -3.34
CA GLY A 572 16.68 28.60 -2.12
C GLY A 572 17.59 28.92 -0.92
N LYS A 573 17.51 28.10 0.14
CA LYS A 573 18.35 28.20 1.34
C LYS A 573 19.67 27.40 1.28
N ASN A 574 20.00 26.79 0.14
CA ASN A 574 21.25 26.05 -0.03
C ASN A 574 22.29 26.92 -0.74
N ILE A 575 23.41 27.24 -0.08
CA ILE A 575 24.51 27.99 -0.72
C ILE A 575 25.33 27.03 -1.57
N LYS A 576 25.39 27.32 -2.87
CA LYS A 576 26.01 26.47 -3.90
C LYS A 576 27.44 26.88 -4.23
N LEU A 577 27.74 28.18 -4.18
CA LEU A 577 29.04 28.71 -4.56
C LEU A 577 29.38 29.95 -3.72
N LEU A 578 30.64 30.02 -3.28
CA LEU A 578 31.28 31.19 -2.69
C LEU A 578 32.39 31.59 -3.67
N GLY A 579 32.39 32.83 -4.18
CA GLY A 579 33.32 33.20 -5.24
C GLY A 579 33.88 34.62 -5.15
N HIS A 580 35.11 34.73 -5.67
CA HIS A 580 35.85 35.98 -5.83
C HIS A 580 35.29 36.83 -6.98
N GLY A 581 35.48 38.15 -6.90
CA GLY A 581 34.83 39.12 -7.79
C GLY A 581 35.19 38.95 -9.27
N GLU A 582 36.49 38.94 -9.60
CA GLU A 582 36.99 38.81 -10.98
C GLU A 582 36.52 37.50 -11.65
N PRO A 583 36.83 36.30 -11.11
CA PRO A 583 36.44 35.05 -11.76
C PRO A 583 34.92 34.90 -11.89
N MET A 584 34.15 35.39 -10.92
CA MET A 584 32.69 35.35 -10.99
C MET A 584 32.15 36.29 -12.06
N TYR A 585 32.69 37.50 -12.17
CA TYR A 585 32.29 38.43 -13.23
C TYR A 585 32.57 37.83 -14.61
N GLN A 586 33.76 37.27 -14.84
CA GLN A 586 34.09 36.60 -16.10
C GLN A 586 33.15 35.42 -16.37
N ALA A 587 32.86 34.58 -15.36
CA ALA A 587 31.94 33.46 -15.54
C ALA A 587 30.53 33.89 -15.94
N VAL A 588 30.01 34.98 -15.37
CA VAL A 588 28.68 35.51 -15.71
C VAL A 588 28.70 36.25 -17.06
N ALA A 589 29.75 37.01 -17.36
CA ALA A 589 29.90 37.71 -18.64
C ALA A 589 30.03 36.73 -19.82
N ASP A 590 30.72 35.61 -19.61
CA ASP A 590 30.97 34.57 -20.61
C ASP A 590 29.79 33.57 -20.72
N PHE A 591 28.59 33.90 -20.23
CA PHE A 591 27.45 32.99 -20.27
C PHE A 591 27.16 32.43 -21.67
N ASP A 592 27.31 33.24 -22.72
CA ASP A 592 27.13 32.80 -24.10
C ASP A 592 28.04 31.63 -24.52
N ILE A 593 29.19 31.48 -23.86
CA ILE A 593 30.18 30.43 -24.13
C ILE A 593 29.74 29.09 -23.54
N TRP A 594 29.13 29.11 -22.35
CA TRP A 594 28.79 27.89 -21.61
C TRP A 594 27.29 27.66 -21.44
N LYS A 595 26.42 28.49 -22.02
CA LYS A 595 24.95 28.37 -21.93
C LYS A 595 24.41 27.00 -22.32
N GLU A 596 25.03 26.32 -23.28
CA GLU A 596 24.62 24.96 -23.70
C GLU A 596 24.86 23.94 -22.59
N LYS A 597 25.87 24.16 -21.74
CA LYS A 597 26.13 23.32 -20.57
C LYS A 597 25.00 23.37 -19.54
N VAL A 598 24.12 24.38 -19.55
CA VAL A 598 22.96 24.42 -18.63
C VAL A 598 21.95 23.30 -18.94
N LEU A 599 21.89 22.85 -20.20
CA LEU A 599 21.07 21.71 -20.62
C LEU A 599 21.83 20.38 -20.50
N GLU A 600 23.14 20.40 -20.82
CA GLU A 600 23.99 19.20 -20.71
C GLU A 600 24.29 18.82 -19.25
N LYS A 601 24.33 19.80 -18.35
CA LYS A 601 24.53 19.63 -16.91
C LYS A 601 23.22 19.97 -16.23
N GLU A 602 22.72 19.04 -15.42
CA GLU A 602 21.40 19.15 -14.79
C GLU A 602 21.40 20.14 -13.61
N GLY A 603 21.50 21.43 -13.93
CA GLY A 603 21.41 22.55 -13.00
C GLY A 603 22.32 23.72 -13.36
N PHE A 604 21.78 24.95 -13.29
CA PHE A 604 22.51 26.19 -13.53
C PHE A 604 23.73 26.36 -12.60
N ASP A 605 23.59 26.01 -11.31
CA ASP A 605 24.67 26.05 -10.33
C ASP A 605 25.85 25.14 -10.69
N VAL A 606 25.58 23.97 -11.27
CA VAL A 606 26.65 23.02 -11.64
C VAL A 606 27.43 23.53 -12.83
N ALA A 607 26.73 24.01 -13.87
CA ALA A 607 27.37 24.57 -15.07
C ALA A 607 28.18 25.82 -14.73
N LEU A 608 27.61 26.71 -13.91
CA LEU A 608 28.29 27.93 -13.45
C LEU A 608 29.52 27.60 -12.59
N LYS A 609 29.40 26.65 -11.64
CA LYS A 609 30.53 26.26 -10.78
C LYS A 609 31.69 25.68 -11.59
N GLU A 610 31.41 24.78 -12.53
CA GLU A 610 32.44 24.20 -13.40
C GLU A 610 33.20 25.28 -14.18
N TYR A 611 32.47 26.25 -14.73
CA TYR A 611 33.07 27.36 -15.49
C TYR A 611 33.83 28.34 -14.57
N TYR A 612 33.25 28.68 -13.42
CA TYR A 612 33.88 29.51 -12.40
C TYR A 612 35.20 28.89 -11.91
N ASP A 613 35.22 27.60 -11.58
CA ASP A 613 36.42 26.90 -11.11
C ASP A 613 37.53 26.93 -12.18
N ALA A 614 37.16 26.77 -13.46
CA ALA A 614 38.10 26.91 -14.57
C ALA A 614 38.68 28.34 -14.69
N LYS A 615 37.84 29.37 -14.55
CA LYS A 615 38.27 30.78 -14.56
C LYS A 615 39.13 31.15 -13.36
N LEU A 616 38.77 30.65 -12.18
CA LEU A 616 39.55 30.83 -10.96
C LEU A 616 40.96 30.25 -11.13
N MET A 617 41.09 29.05 -11.71
CA MET A 617 42.38 28.44 -12.01
C MET A 617 43.18 29.24 -13.05
N GLU A 618 42.54 29.71 -14.13
CA GLU A 618 43.16 30.53 -15.17
C GLU A 618 43.76 31.83 -14.58
N ILE A 619 43.00 32.53 -13.73
CA ILE A 619 43.43 33.77 -13.08
C ILE A 619 44.52 33.50 -12.04
N SER A 620 44.37 32.44 -11.24
CA SER A 620 45.36 32.05 -10.23
C SER A 620 46.70 31.67 -10.88
N ALA A 621 46.69 31.09 -12.07
CA ALA A 621 47.89 30.78 -12.83
C ALA A 621 48.58 32.04 -13.41
N ARG A 622 47.84 33.12 -13.67
CA ARG A 622 48.40 34.40 -14.14
C ARG A 622 49.02 35.22 -13.01
N ASN A 623 48.43 35.17 -11.82
CA ASN A 623 48.88 35.90 -10.63
C ASN A 623 49.14 34.95 -9.45
N PRO A 624 50.11 34.01 -9.54
CA PRO A 624 50.34 33.05 -8.48
C PRO A 624 50.90 33.74 -7.23
N CYS A 625 50.10 33.81 -6.16
CA CYS A 625 50.59 34.12 -4.82
C CYS A 625 51.08 32.87 -4.06
N ALA A 626 51.19 31.72 -4.74
CA ALA A 626 51.55 30.45 -4.13
C ALA A 626 53.07 30.26 -4.09
N ILE A 627 53.62 30.16 -2.88
CA ILE A 627 54.88 29.45 -2.64
C ILE A 627 54.51 27.96 -2.53
N PHE A 628 55.06 27.13 -3.43
CA PHE A 628 55.05 25.68 -3.27
C PHE A 628 55.85 25.31 -2.02
N THR A 629 55.24 24.65 -1.05
CA THR A 629 55.91 24.16 0.16
C THR A 629 55.99 22.63 0.16
N ASP A 630 57.16 22.10 -0.16
CA ASP A 630 57.66 20.87 0.46
C ASP A 630 58.79 21.29 1.42
N ASN A 631 58.70 20.84 2.68
CA ASN A 631 59.57 21.12 3.83
C ASN A 631 59.33 22.42 4.62
N TYR A 632 58.54 22.25 5.68
CA TYR A 632 58.07 23.25 6.63
C TYR A 632 59.11 23.79 7.64
N ALA A 633 60.41 23.53 7.50
CA ALA A 633 61.37 23.87 8.55
C ALA A 633 62.65 24.62 8.12
N SER A 634 62.94 24.76 6.82
CA SER A 634 64.28 25.20 6.37
C SER A 634 64.37 26.58 5.71
N ASN A 635 63.26 27.29 5.47
CA ASN A 635 63.28 28.50 4.62
C ASN A 635 62.83 29.80 5.32
N ILE A 636 63.25 30.05 6.57
CA ILE A 636 63.36 31.44 7.05
C ILE A 636 64.70 31.97 6.51
N LEU A 637 64.67 32.64 5.35
CA LEU A 637 65.87 33.06 4.60
C LEU A 637 66.71 34.17 5.27
N ALA A 638 66.29 34.71 6.42
CA ALA A 638 67.04 35.76 7.11
C ALA A 638 67.05 35.55 8.64
N THR A 639 68.17 35.04 9.16
CA THR A 639 68.49 35.11 10.59
C THR A 639 69.01 36.51 10.91
N ILE A 640 68.25 37.27 11.72
CA ILE A 640 68.68 38.59 12.20
C ILE A 640 69.50 38.40 13.47
N THR A 641 70.73 38.90 13.47
CA THR A 641 71.58 38.95 14.67
C THR A 641 71.22 40.17 15.50
N CYS A 642 71.32 40.03 16.83
CA CYS A 642 71.07 41.12 17.75
C CYS A 642 71.98 42.31 17.41
N PRO A 643 71.43 43.51 17.13
CA PRO A 643 72.21 44.68 16.69
C PRO A 643 73.10 45.26 17.80
N ASN A 644 73.03 44.73 19.03
CA ASN A 644 73.94 45.10 20.11
C ASN A 644 75.36 44.50 19.83
N PRO A 645 76.41 45.35 19.72
CA PRO A 645 77.76 44.92 19.37
C PRO A 645 78.38 43.87 20.31
N THR A 646 77.88 43.75 21.56
CA THR A 646 78.38 42.78 22.54
C THR A 646 77.54 41.50 22.62
N CYS A 647 76.37 41.45 21.96
CA CYS A 647 75.47 40.30 22.01
C CYS A 647 75.71 39.33 20.85
N GLY A 648 75.59 39.80 19.60
CA GLY A 648 75.85 39.02 18.38
C GLY A 648 75.03 37.74 18.16
N ARG A 649 74.14 37.36 19.09
CA ARG A 649 73.31 36.14 19.01
C ARG A 649 72.23 36.28 17.95
N VAL A 650 71.90 35.17 17.30
CA VAL A 650 70.75 35.08 16.38
C VAL A 650 69.47 35.21 17.19
N MET A 651 68.55 36.08 16.74
CA MET A 651 67.26 36.32 17.41
C MET A 651 66.29 35.17 17.12
N GLU A 652 65.48 34.78 18.12
CA GLU A 652 64.42 33.78 18.01
C GLU A 652 63.20 34.34 17.26
N VAL A 653 62.62 33.57 16.35
CA VAL A 653 61.44 33.98 15.58
C VAL A 653 60.18 33.58 16.35
N THR A 654 59.51 34.56 16.96
CA THR A 654 58.30 34.34 17.76
C THR A 654 57.00 34.34 16.93
N SER A 655 57.00 34.95 15.74
CA SER A 655 55.87 34.92 14.79
C SER A 655 56.35 35.17 13.36
N VAL A 656 55.68 34.57 12.38
CA VAL A 656 55.93 34.78 10.94
C VAL A 656 54.64 35.28 10.31
N ASN A 657 54.68 36.49 9.74
CA ASN A 657 53.53 37.09 9.06
C ASN A 657 53.74 37.00 7.54
N TYR A 658 52.82 36.33 6.85
CA TYR A 658 52.81 36.26 5.38
C TYR A 658 51.90 37.34 4.82
N LYS A 659 52.43 38.17 3.92
CA LYS A 659 51.66 39.21 3.22
C LYS A 659 51.49 38.84 1.75
N CYS A 660 50.25 38.93 1.28
CA CYS A 660 49.94 38.80 -0.15
C CYS A 660 50.36 40.08 -0.89
N CYS A 661 50.81 39.95 -2.15
CA CYS A 661 51.28 41.07 -2.97
C CYS A 661 50.18 42.04 -3.44
N HIS A 662 48.92 41.75 -3.14
CA HIS A 662 47.79 42.66 -3.32
C HIS A 662 47.63 43.54 -2.05
N ARG A 663 48.29 44.71 -2.02
CA ARG A 663 48.29 45.75 -0.95
C ARG A 663 46.89 46.23 -0.53
N ASP A 664 46.56 46.68 0.70
CA ASP A 664 47.28 46.93 1.97
C ASP A 664 46.26 47.09 3.14
N ASP A 665 46.41 46.32 4.23
CA ASP A 665 46.15 46.77 5.62
C ASP A 665 46.95 45.84 6.57
N PRO A 666 47.67 46.33 7.62
CA PRO A 666 48.61 45.54 8.41
C PRO A 666 48.02 44.34 9.19
N ASN A 667 46.70 44.17 9.17
CA ASN A 667 45.97 43.05 9.78
C ASN A 667 45.48 42.00 8.76
N SER A 668 45.91 42.09 7.49
CA SER A 668 45.55 41.14 6.44
C SER A 668 46.43 39.89 6.52
N CYS A 669 45.80 38.75 6.82
CA CYS A 669 46.39 37.40 6.81
C CYS A 669 47.54 37.13 7.80
N THR A 670 47.26 37.21 9.11
CA THR A 670 47.96 36.34 10.06
C THR A 670 47.24 34.98 10.11
N PHE A 671 47.92 33.92 9.65
CA PHE A 671 47.56 32.54 9.96
C PHE A 671 48.03 32.16 11.36
#